data_AF-A0A4Q6G456-F1
#
_entry.id   AF-A0A4Q6G456-F1
#
_cell.length_a   1.000
_cell.length_b   1.000
_cell.length_c   1.000
_cell.angle_alpha   90.00
_cell.angle_beta   90.00
_cell.angle_gamma   90.00
#
_symmetry.space_group_name_H-M   'P 1'
#
loop_
_entity.id
_entity.type
_entity.pdbx_description
1 polymer ?
#
loop_
_entity_poly.entity_id
_entity_poly.type
_entity_poly.pdbx_seq_one_letter_code
_entity_poly.pdbx_strand_id
1 'polypeptide(L)'
;MRRGVYMKPALVKLIRFLIALALTPIVLAILALLIINVVDWDKHRGFVTQMIEKFSDYKVDTIEGIKIGLLMSAEAGVDRIKLHHKTEYGALKSLETRQTYLKLKVFPLLFSDSLIVQNFILDGARIDLQKAKVDPDAPVVQEDEEGGFTLAKLPSIFINSANVRDFNFVYAGTTQGEPFHLRIESAGVTAPSNDKPSMLNAEGKLSDLPFEVVGAFGSFDAFRDANSAYPARIKAKIADHSLDARGNLKFRDGLSHFDVDASGPGLAKLKQALKLNIGDIPPYKLSFAVDKKPDVIRFEDIKLLLGETNVVGNGGLDFSRPKMLLLADLKSPLLRAVDFKGLFKSSGKKELRDPTEPARPAGQYFSDKPIELDAIKKMDADIKITVDRFDGEKAGNAIDGIQGRIMLNAGRLVVDPLRFAVAEGVIGGDLVFDARKPDIDVKITLGARSVNLDSLLGRTAKEIPVMNIKPNDVAKGILTGHLDIKMHGRSPMQLASTVKGPVQLAVEGGKIASTFIELAGLDITQTLGDFIGDHPLISLECGLINLDADQGVYRTKSFIIATGDSNIVGKGELNLPGNNVDFKLTTHPRDFSIGSVNTPILIKGKLNEIKVGLDPKPLIAKGAAAILLGAINPALALLPLVEPGLGKKGACDKYAGELKGVIASAQKDVTRKDLEEAKNVGR
;
A
#
# COMPACT_ATOMS: atom_id res chain seq x y z
N MET A 1 24.38 96.43 -8.56
CA MET A 1 25.79 96.41 -8.09
C MET A 1 26.09 95.03 -7.48
N ARG A 2 26.97 94.24 -8.11
CA ARG A 2 27.38 92.92 -7.60
C ARG A 2 28.28 93.11 -6.37
N ARG A 3 27.83 92.73 -5.17
CA ARG A 3 28.67 92.62 -3.97
C ARG A 3 29.39 91.27 -3.99
N GLY A 4 30.67 91.27 -4.31
CA GLY A 4 31.55 90.11 -4.16
C GLY A 4 31.88 89.90 -2.68
N VAL A 5 31.44 88.78 -2.10
CA VAL A 5 31.80 88.36 -0.75
C VAL A 5 33.23 87.79 -0.81
N TYR A 6 34.22 88.56 -0.34
CA TYR A 6 35.58 88.08 -0.14
C TYR A 6 35.64 87.20 1.11
N MET A 7 35.69 85.89 0.90
CA MET A 7 35.90 84.90 1.97
C MET A 7 37.35 84.99 2.46
N LYS A 8 37.58 85.14 3.78
CA LYS A 8 38.92 85.30 4.36
C LYS A 8 39.82 84.09 3.99
N PRO A 9 41.09 84.30 3.58
CA PRO A 9 41.97 83.23 3.09
C PRO A 9 42.26 82.13 4.13
N ALA A 10 42.15 82.42 5.42
CA ALA A 10 42.26 81.44 6.50
C ALA A 10 41.08 80.47 6.57
N LEU A 11 39.86 80.95 6.30
CA LEU A 11 38.64 80.12 6.30
C LEU A 11 38.64 79.14 5.11
N VAL A 12 39.11 79.60 3.94
CA VAL A 12 39.31 78.76 2.75
C VAL A 12 40.32 77.64 3.01
N LYS A 13 41.43 77.94 3.70
CA LYS A 13 42.45 76.93 4.07
C LYS A 13 41.92 75.93 5.08
N LEU A 14 41.16 76.37 6.09
CA LEU A 14 40.55 75.48 7.09
C LEU A 14 39.49 74.56 6.45
N ILE A 15 38.64 75.09 5.57
CA ILE A 15 37.65 74.29 4.83
C ILE A 15 38.36 73.27 3.92
N ARG A 16 39.42 73.66 3.20
CA ARG A 16 40.21 72.72 2.39
C ARG A 16 40.90 71.64 3.22
N PHE A 17 41.39 71.98 4.42
CA PHE A 17 42.01 71.03 5.34
C PHE A 17 40.98 70.05 5.92
N LEU A 18 39.80 70.53 6.33
CA LEU A 18 38.71 69.68 6.82
C LEU A 18 38.15 68.78 5.72
N ILE A 19 38.02 69.29 4.48
CA ILE A 19 37.66 68.50 3.30
C ILE A 19 38.74 67.45 3.01
N ALA A 20 40.03 67.80 3.04
CA ALA A 20 41.12 66.85 2.82
C ALA A 20 41.14 65.76 3.91
N LEU A 21 40.92 66.13 5.17
CA LEU A 21 40.85 65.19 6.30
C LEU A 21 39.64 64.25 6.18
N ALA A 22 38.47 64.77 5.77
CA ALA A 22 37.28 63.96 5.53
C ALA A 22 37.39 63.06 4.28
N LEU A 23 38.12 63.51 3.25
CA LEU A 23 38.37 62.73 2.03
C LEU A 23 39.48 61.70 2.20
N THR A 24 40.41 61.86 3.16
CA THR A 24 41.51 60.92 3.39
C THR A 24 41.04 59.47 3.64
N PRO A 25 40.09 59.17 4.55
CA PRO A 25 39.60 57.80 4.74
C PRO A 25 38.85 57.27 3.50
N ILE A 26 38.16 58.14 2.76
CA ILE A 26 37.47 57.78 1.51
C ILE A 26 38.50 57.40 0.43
N VAL A 27 39.55 58.20 0.27
CA VAL A 27 40.66 57.93 -0.67
C VAL A 27 41.41 56.66 -0.28
N LEU A 28 41.65 56.43 1.02
CA LEU A 28 42.28 55.20 1.51
C LEU A 28 41.40 53.97 1.26
N ALA A 29 40.09 54.08 1.47
CA ALA A 29 39.15 52.99 1.18
C ALA A 29 39.07 52.70 -0.33
N ILE A 30 39.01 53.74 -1.18
CA ILE A 30 39.04 53.60 -2.64
C ILE A 30 40.37 52.98 -3.09
N LEU A 31 41.50 53.41 -2.52
CA LEU A 31 42.82 52.86 -2.81
C LEU A 31 42.90 51.38 -2.38
N ALA A 32 42.39 51.03 -1.21
CA ALA A 32 42.32 49.64 -0.75
C ALA A 32 41.45 48.77 -1.68
N LEU A 33 40.30 49.27 -2.13
CA LEU A 33 39.46 48.58 -3.12
C LEU A 33 40.18 48.42 -4.47
N LEU A 34 40.87 49.45 -4.96
CA LEU A 34 41.67 49.37 -6.19
C LEU A 34 42.80 48.35 -6.05
N ILE A 35 43.50 48.33 -4.91
CA ILE A 35 44.56 47.36 -4.62
C ILE A 35 44.00 45.94 -4.67
N ILE A 36 42.86 45.66 -4.02
CA ILE A 36 42.23 44.33 -4.01
C ILE A 36 41.96 43.79 -5.42
N ASN A 37 41.61 44.65 -6.38
CA ASN A 37 41.34 44.25 -7.77
C ASN A 37 42.61 44.00 -8.61
N VAL A 38 43.78 44.47 -8.17
CA VAL A 38 45.07 44.31 -8.86
C VAL A 38 45.95 43.23 -8.19
N VAL A 39 45.61 42.84 -6.96
CA VAL A 39 46.29 41.77 -6.23
C VAL A 39 46.10 40.42 -6.92
N ASP A 40 47.21 39.72 -7.15
CA ASP A 40 47.23 38.33 -7.57
C ASP A 40 46.93 37.43 -6.36
N TRP A 41 45.64 37.12 -6.16
CA TRP A 41 45.16 36.37 -5.01
C TRP A 41 45.71 34.93 -4.95
N ASP A 42 46.21 34.39 -6.07
CA ASP A 42 46.88 33.10 -6.08
C ASP A 42 48.21 33.11 -5.31
N LYS A 43 48.91 34.24 -5.23
CA LYS A 43 50.08 34.40 -4.35
C LYS A 43 49.71 34.45 -2.87
N HIS A 44 48.43 34.66 -2.55
CA HIS A 44 47.90 34.77 -1.20
C HIS A 44 46.97 33.60 -0.81
N ARG A 45 47.05 32.46 -1.52
CA ARG A 45 46.27 31.23 -1.23
C ARG A 45 46.31 30.84 0.24
N GLY A 46 47.48 30.91 0.90
CA GLY A 46 47.63 30.55 2.31
C GLY A 46 46.73 31.35 3.25
N PHE A 47 46.50 32.65 2.98
CA PHE A 47 45.57 33.47 3.73
C PHE A 47 44.12 33.00 3.53
N VAL A 48 43.71 32.75 2.28
CA VAL A 48 42.36 32.28 1.94
C VAL A 48 42.08 30.90 2.55
N THR A 49 43.04 29.98 2.45
CA THR A 49 42.99 28.67 3.10
C THR A 49 42.77 28.79 4.61
N GLN A 50 43.59 29.59 5.31
CA GLN A 50 43.44 29.79 6.75
C GLN A 50 42.07 30.37 7.12
N MET A 51 41.53 31.29 6.32
CA MET A 51 40.20 31.84 6.56
C MET A 51 39.10 30.78 6.40
N ILE A 52 39.14 29.98 5.34
CA ILE A 52 38.18 28.88 5.14
C ILE A 52 38.28 27.87 6.28
N GLU A 53 39.48 27.44 6.65
CA GLU A 53 39.68 26.46 7.73
C GLU A 53 39.35 27.03 9.11
N LYS A 54 39.47 28.34 9.34
CA LYS A 54 39.15 28.95 10.63
C LYS A 54 37.64 29.07 10.84
N PHE A 55 36.90 29.37 9.78
CA PHE A 55 35.47 29.66 9.84
C PHE A 55 34.58 28.51 9.34
N SER A 56 35.17 27.35 9.04
CA SER A 56 34.42 26.15 8.63
C SER A 56 35.01 24.88 9.24
N ASP A 57 34.23 23.81 9.23
CA ASP A 57 34.67 22.47 9.67
C ASP A 57 35.44 21.70 8.59
N TYR A 58 35.90 22.40 7.56
CA TYR A 58 36.58 21.81 6.42
C TYR A 58 38.07 22.15 6.41
N LYS A 59 38.87 21.18 5.97
CA LYS A 59 40.26 21.34 5.58
C LYS A 59 40.32 21.60 4.08
N VAL A 60 41.20 22.51 3.67
CA VAL A 60 41.39 22.84 2.25
C VAL A 60 42.55 22.01 1.72
N ASP A 61 42.25 20.99 0.92
CA ASP A 61 43.28 20.17 0.26
C ASP A 61 43.95 20.95 -0.88
N THR A 62 43.14 21.69 -1.65
CA THR A 62 43.60 22.43 -2.82
C THR A 62 42.70 23.62 -3.06
N ILE A 63 43.29 24.78 -3.36
CA ILE A 63 42.59 25.97 -3.81
C ILE A 63 43.45 26.71 -4.85
N GLU A 64 42.91 26.96 -6.04
CA GLU A 64 43.65 27.55 -7.17
C GLU A 64 42.78 28.45 -8.04
N GLY A 65 43.41 29.42 -8.71
CA GLY A 65 42.73 30.34 -9.61
C GLY A 65 41.81 31.30 -8.86
N ILE A 66 42.25 31.79 -7.70
CA ILE A 66 41.46 32.68 -6.84
C ILE A 66 41.33 34.04 -7.54
N LYS A 67 40.09 34.48 -7.73
CA LYS A 67 39.73 35.75 -8.35
C LYS A 67 38.85 36.51 -7.38
N ILE A 68 39.31 37.67 -6.91
CA ILE A 68 38.52 38.56 -6.06
C ILE A 68 38.54 39.95 -6.69
N GLY A 69 37.35 40.50 -6.93
CA GLY A 69 37.15 41.87 -7.40
C GLY A 69 36.10 42.57 -6.55
N LEU A 70 36.31 43.84 -6.21
CA LEU A 70 35.41 44.61 -5.33
C LEU A 70 35.07 46.00 -5.89
N LEU A 71 35.25 46.23 -7.21
CA LEU A 71 35.05 47.53 -7.84
C LEU A 71 33.57 47.96 -7.90
N MET A 72 32.83 47.49 -8.91
CA MET A 72 31.41 47.82 -9.07
C MET A 72 30.47 46.70 -8.59
N SER A 73 31.03 45.49 -8.47
CA SER A 73 30.42 44.27 -7.94
C SER A 73 31.46 43.56 -7.09
N ALA A 74 31.03 42.84 -6.05
CA ALA A 74 31.89 41.88 -5.39
C ALA A 74 31.87 40.59 -6.19
N GLU A 75 32.99 40.24 -6.77
CA GLU A 75 33.21 39.02 -7.50
C GLU A 75 34.19 38.17 -6.69
N ALA A 76 33.83 36.91 -6.48
CA ALA A 76 34.68 35.91 -5.87
C ALA A 76 34.60 34.64 -6.72
N GLY A 77 35.74 34.13 -7.14
CA GLY A 77 35.82 32.91 -7.91
C GLY A 77 37.06 32.11 -7.58
N VAL A 78 36.96 30.81 -7.81
CA VAL A 78 38.05 29.85 -7.67
C VAL A 78 37.93 28.88 -8.82
N ASP A 79 39.04 28.61 -9.51
CA ASP A 79 39.07 27.66 -10.60
C ASP A 79 39.07 26.23 -10.03
N ARG A 80 39.90 25.88 -9.02
CA ARG A 80 39.80 24.55 -8.39
C ARG A 80 39.73 24.66 -6.89
N ILE A 81 38.77 23.97 -6.27
CA ILE A 81 38.72 23.82 -4.81
C ILE A 81 38.44 22.37 -4.45
N LYS A 82 39.20 21.86 -3.50
CA LYS A 82 38.99 20.55 -2.90
C LYS A 82 39.04 20.68 -1.40
N LEU A 83 37.95 20.27 -0.75
CA LEU A 83 37.75 20.33 0.68
C LEU A 83 37.37 18.94 1.20
N HIS A 84 37.85 18.59 2.38
CA HIS A 84 37.34 17.46 3.15
C HIS A 84 36.95 17.91 4.56
N HIS A 85 35.98 17.22 5.14
CA HIS A 85 35.58 17.47 6.51
C HIS A 85 36.72 17.13 7.46
N LYS A 86 37.00 18.00 8.43
CA LYS A 86 38.08 17.79 9.42
C LYS A 86 37.91 16.52 10.23
N THR A 87 36.67 16.11 10.45
CA THR A 87 36.29 14.94 11.26
C THR A 87 35.46 13.96 10.45
N GLU A 88 35.27 12.74 10.96
CA GLU A 88 34.39 11.75 10.34
C GLU A 88 32.90 11.92 10.68
N TYR A 89 32.56 12.95 11.47
CA TYR A 89 31.21 13.13 12.02
C TYR A 89 30.26 13.91 11.10
N GLY A 90 30.81 14.72 10.18
CA GLY A 90 30.04 15.51 9.23
C GLY A 90 29.31 14.68 8.17
N ALA A 91 28.12 15.14 7.76
CA ALA A 91 27.36 14.53 6.67
C ALA A 91 28.04 14.71 5.30
N LEU A 92 28.69 15.86 5.09
CA LEU A 92 29.46 16.15 3.88
C LEU A 92 30.92 15.76 4.11
N LYS A 93 31.36 14.68 3.46
CA LYS A 93 32.72 14.13 3.60
C LYS A 93 33.74 14.94 2.80
N SER A 94 33.42 15.23 1.54
CA SER A 94 34.30 15.98 0.66
C SER A 94 33.50 16.74 -0.41
N LEU A 95 34.06 17.87 -0.81
CA LEU A 95 33.60 18.72 -1.91
C LEU A 95 34.79 19.00 -2.82
N GLU A 96 34.64 18.71 -4.10
CA GLU A 96 35.61 19.07 -5.14
C GLU A 96 34.89 19.84 -6.24
N THR A 97 35.48 20.90 -6.81
CA THR A 97 34.89 21.65 -7.93
C THR A 97 35.95 22.05 -8.96
N ARG A 98 35.56 22.09 -10.25
CA ARG A 98 36.40 22.59 -11.36
C ARG A 98 36.22 24.06 -11.69
N GLN A 99 35.16 24.69 -11.18
CA GLN A 99 35.00 26.13 -11.18
C GLN A 99 33.90 26.49 -10.18
N THR A 100 34.14 27.49 -9.35
CA THR A 100 33.10 28.14 -8.56
C THR A 100 33.25 29.65 -8.76
N TYR A 101 32.17 30.33 -9.14
CA TYR A 101 32.17 31.77 -9.34
C TYR A 101 30.89 32.38 -8.78
N LEU A 102 31.05 33.47 -8.05
CA LEU A 102 29.98 34.22 -7.41
C LEU A 102 30.16 35.70 -7.72
N LYS A 103 29.13 36.33 -8.26
CA LYS A 103 29.07 37.76 -8.49
C LYS A 103 27.91 38.37 -7.74
N LEU A 104 28.22 39.33 -6.87
CA LEU A 104 27.30 40.02 -5.97
C LEU A 104 27.27 41.52 -6.31
N LYS A 105 26.09 42.16 -6.25
CA LYS A 105 26.03 43.63 -6.18
C LYS A 105 26.35 44.09 -4.77
N VAL A 106 27.40 44.87 -4.60
CA VAL A 106 27.81 45.44 -3.31
C VAL A 106 27.18 46.79 -3.00
N PHE A 107 26.89 47.62 -4.01
CA PHE A 107 26.29 48.94 -3.78
C PHE A 107 24.94 48.93 -3.06
N PRO A 108 24.00 48.00 -3.32
CA PRO A 108 22.75 47.93 -2.57
C PRO A 108 22.96 47.73 -1.07
N LEU A 109 24.02 47.04 -0.63
CA LEU A 109 24.29 46.78 0.79
C LEU A 109 24.63 48.04 1.59
N LEU A 110 25.06 49.12 0.93
CA LEU A 110 25.36 50.40 1.58
C LEU A 110 24.10 51.23 1.88
N PHE A 111 22.99 50.90 1.21
CA PHE A 111 21.74 51.70 1.25
C PHE A 111 20.48 50.86 1.52
N SER A 112 20.59 49.53 1.54
CA SER A 112 19.50 48.57 1.75
C SER A 112 20.02 47.27 2.34
N ASP A 113 19.21 46.55 3.13
CA ASP A 113 19.54 45.23 3.67
C ASP A 113 19.40 44.10 2.64
N SER A 114 19.72 44.38 1.36
CA SER A 114 19.52 43.45 0.24
C SER A 114 20.84 42.99 -0.39
N LEU A 115 21.02 41.66 -0.43
CA LEU A 115 22.14 41.01 -1.09
C LEU A 115 21.67 40.47 -2.44
N ILE A 116 22.20 41.00 -3.54
CA ILE A 116 21.81 40.55 -4.88
C ILE A 116 22.94 39.70 -5.46
N VAL A 117 22.69 38.40 -5.58
CA VAL A 117 23.53 37.46 -6.32
C VAL A 117 23.20 37.62 -7.80
N GLN A 118 24.06 38.32 -8.54
CA GLN A 118 23.87 38.53 -9.98
C GLN A 118 24.07 37.24 -10.76
N ASN A 119 25.08 36.47 -10.38
CA ASN A 119 25.41 35.22 -11.05
C ASN A 119 26.16 34.30 -10.09
N PHE A 120 25.72 33.05 -10.00
CA PHE A 120 26.45 31.97 -9.37
C PHE A 120 26.69 30.86 -10.39
N ILE A 121 27.93 30.39 -10.51
CA ILE A 121 28.32 29.29 -11.38
C ILE A 121 29.06 28.26 -10.55
N LEU A 122 28.63 27.01 -10.65
CA LEU A 122 29.32 25.85 -10.09
C LEU A 122 29.52 24.83 -11.21
N ASP A 123 30.77 24.49 -11.53
CA ASP A 123 31.11 23.56 -12.62
C ASP A 123 31.97 22.41 -12.11
N GLY A 124 31.66 21.20 -12.60
CA GLY A 124 32.42 19.98 -12.30
C GLY A 124 32.47 19.65 -10.82
N ALA A 125 31.39 19.93 -10.09
CA ALA A 125 31.34 19.68 -8.65
C ALA A 125 31.13 18.19 -8.34
N ARG A 126 31.85 17.68 -7.35
CA ARG A 126 31.66 16.34 -6.80
C ARG A 126 31.44 16.46 -5.30
N ILE A 127 30.31 15.97 -4.85
CA ILE A 127 29.91 15.95 -3.44
C ILE A 127 29.77 14.50 -2.99
N ASP A 128 30.60 14.12 -2.02
CA ASP A 128 30.49 12.83 -1.36
C ASP A 128 29.88 13.04 0.03
N LEU A 129 28.69 12.49 0.24
CA LEU A 129 27.95 12.52 1.50
C LEU A 129 27.97 11.14 2.19
N GLN A 130 27.91 11.17 3.51
CA GLN A 130 27.78 10.00 4.37
C GLN A 130 26.74 10.25 5.46
N LYS A 131 26.31 9.18 6.13
CA LYS A 131 25.48 9.32 7.32
C LYS A 131 26.31 10.04 8.39
N ALA A 132 25.82 11.19 8.88
CA ALA A 132 26.46 11.89 9.99
C ALA A 132 26.58 10.95 11.19
N LYS A 133 27.76 10.95 11.81
CA LYS A 133 28.00 10.24 13.06
C LYS A 133 27.89 11.26 14.20
N VAL A 134 27.37 10.82 15.33
CA VAL A 134 27.39 11.65 16.54
C VAL A 134 28.84 11.73 17.01
N ASP A 135 29.37 12.95 17.12
CA ASP A 135 30.66 13.18 17.75
C ASP A 135 30.49 13.02 19.27
N PRO A 136 31.09 11.99 19.89
CA PRO A 136 30.93 11.72 21.32
C PRO A 136 31.54 12.82 22.21
N ASP A 137 32.47 13.62 21.66
CA ASP A 137 33.16 14.70 22.37
C ASP A 137 32.60 16.09 22.01
N ALA A 138 31.58 16.16 21.15
CA ALA A 138 30.92 17.42 20.85
C ALA A 138 30.27 17.99 22.12
N PRO A 139 30.45 19.29 22.41
CA PRO A 139 29.79 19.93 23.54
C PRO A 139 28.28 19.76 23.40
N VAL A 140 27.61 19.30 24.47
CA VAL A 140 26.16 19.30 24.55
C VAL A 140 25.71 20.76 24.56
N VAL A 141 25.33 21.27 23.40
CA VAL A 141 24.68 22.57 23.29
C VAL A 141 23.31 22.40 23.94
N GLN A 142 23.14 22.90 25.17
CA GLN A 142 21.82 23.20 25.68
C GLN A 142 21.27 24.28 24.76
N GLU A 143 20.19 23.96 24.03
CA GLU A 143 19.47 24.97 23.26
C GLU A 143 18.93 26.01 24.25
N ASP A 144 19.64 27.12 24.40
CA ASP A 144 19.04 28.34 24.95
C ASP A 144 17.88 28.71 23.99
N GLU A 145 16.65 28.63 24.48
CA GLU A 145 15.40 28.88 23.72
C GLU A 145 15.31 30.32 23.14
N GLU A 146 16.30 31.19 23.32
CA GLU A 146 16.30 32.57 22.78
C GLU A 146 17.27 32.84 21.62
N GLY A 147 17.97 31.82 21.11
CA GLY A 147 19.07 32.01 20.15
C GLY A 147 18.83 31.58 18.69
N GLY A 148 17.65 31.10 18.32
CA GLY A 148 17.41 30.54 16.98
C GLY A 148 17.71 31.52 15.84
N PHE A 149 18.63 31.15 14.94
CA PHE A 149 18.82 31.83 13.64
C PHE A 149 17.52 31.75 12.82
N THR A 150 16.63 32.71 12.96
CA THR A 150 15.43 32.82 12.13
C THR A 150 15.81 33.37 10.75
N LEU A 151 15.29 32.78 9.65
CA LEU A 151 15.41 33.30 8.28
C LEU A 151 15.06 34.80 8.15
N ALA A 152 14.28 35.34 9.09
CA ALA A 152 13.93 36.75 9.21
C ALA A 152 15.11 37.71 9.53
N LYS A 153 16.23 37.20 10.07
CA LYS A 153 17.43 38.00 10.41
C LYS A 153 18.48 38.01 9.29
N LEU A 154 18.31 37.22 8.22
CA LEU A 154 19.21 37.25 7.07
C LEU A 154 18.88 38.45 6.17
N PRO A 155 19.87 39.12 5.57
CA PRO A 155 19.63 40.13 4.54
C PRO A 155 18.82 39.52 3.40
N SER A 156 18.02 40.32 2.68
CA SER A 156 17.19 39.79 1.60
C SER A 156 18.08 39.33 0.44
N ILE A 157 18.31 38.02 0.34
CA ILE A 157 19.13 37.43 -0.72
C ILE A 157 18.24 37.20 -1.95
N PHE A 158 18.51 37.93 -3.04
CA PHE A 158 17.89 37.69 -4.34
C PHE A 158 18.92 37.08 -5.29
N ILE A 159 18.52 36.05 -6.04
CA ILE A 159 19.38 35.35 -7.00
C ILE A 159 18.85 35.60 -8.41
N ASN A 160 19.59 36.41 -9.20
CA ASN A 160 19.28 36.65 -10.61
C ASN A 160 19.51 35.41 -11.46
N SER A 161 20.67 34.76 -11.30
CA SER A 161 20.93 33.47 -11.95
C SER A 161 21.89 32.63 -11.12
N ALA A 162 21.60 31.34 -11.05
CA ALA A 162 22.53 30.34 -10.54
C ALA A 162 22.54 29.15 -11.49
N ASN A 163 23.73 28.72 -11.90
CA ASN A 163 23.93 27.63 -12.84
C ASN A 163 24.92 26.62 -12.27
N VAL A 164 24.56 25.35 -12.38
CA VAL A 164 25.34 24.21 -11.96
C VAL A 164 25.54 23.32 -13.18
N ARG A 165 26.78 22.90 -13.44
CA ARG A 165 27.12 21.98 -14.55
C ARG A 165 28.00 20.85 -14.04
N ASP A 166 27.83 19.67 -14.62
CA ASP A 166 28.61 18.47 -14.30
C ASP A 166 28.72 18.17 -12.79
N PHE A 167 27.58 18.22 -12.10
CA PHE A 167 27.51 18.01 -10.66
C PHE A 167 27.25 16.53 -10.35
N ASN A 168 28.14 15.91 -9.59
CA ASN A 168 28.06 14.50 -9.23
C ASN A 168 27.85 14.38 -7.72
N PHE A 169 26.75 13.75 -7.34
CA PHE A 169 26.35 13.51 -5.98
C PHE A 169 26.44 12.02 -5.66
N VAL A 170 27.17 11.69 -4.60
CA VAL A 170 27.33 10.32 -4.12
C VAL A 170 26.94 10.27 -2.64
N TYR A 171 25.94 9.44 -2.29
CA TYR A 171 25.55 9.23 -0.89
C TYR A 171 25.80 7.78 -0.46
N ALA A 172 26.69 7.60 0.53
CA ALA A 172 27.18 6.29 0.99
C ALA A 172 26.46 5.75 2.24
N GLY A 173 25.21 6.17 2.53
CA GLY A 173 24.54 5.92 3.82
C GLY A 173 23.29 5.02 3.82
N THR A 174 23.09 4.17 2.81
CA THR A 174 21.94 3.24 2.79
C THR A 174 22.23 1.98 3.61
N THR A 175 21.26 1.53 4.40
CA THR A 175 21.39 0.43 5.37
C THR A 175 21.68 -0.96 4.76
N GLN A 176 21.68 -1.13 3.43
CA GLN A 176 21.84 -2.45 2.77
C GLN A 176 22.51 -2.47 1.36
N GLY A 177 23.28 -1.46 0.92
CA GLY A 177 24.16 -1.66 -0.25
C GLY A 177 24.25 -0.51 -1.24
N GLU A 178 25.32 -0.58 -2.05
CA GLU A 178 25.89 0.37 -3.03
C GLU A 178 25.47 1.86 -2.95
N PRO A 179 26.43 2.80 -3.00
CA PRO A 179 26.17 4.22 -2.92
C PRO A 179 25.11 4.69 -3.93
N PHE A 180 24.29 5.64 -3.50
CA PHE A 180 23.32 6.29 -4.37
C PHE A 180 24.04 7.33 -5.25
N HIS A 181 23.90 7.20 -6.57
CA HIS A 181 24.52 8.07 -7.55
C HIS A 181 23.48 8.96 -8.24
N LEU A 182 23.65 10.27 -8.12
CA LEU A 182 22.89 11.26 -8.87
C LEU A 182 23.88 12.15 -9.63
N ARG A 183 23.75 12.18 -10.95
CA ARG A 183 24.52 13.08 -11.81
C ARG A 183 23.58 14.15 -12.34
N ILE A 184 23.84 15.40 -12.01
CA ILE A 184 23.18 16.57 -12.60
C ILE A 184 24.11 17.08 -13.70
N GLU A 185 23.71 16.93 -14.95
CA GLU A 185 24.50 17.37 -16.10
C GLU A 185 24.43 18.89 -16.23
N SER A 186 23.23 19.45 -16.05
CA SER A 186 22.99 20.88 -15.99
C SER A 186 21.82 21.17 -15.06
N ALA A 187 21.92 22.20 -14.23
CA ALA A 187 20.80 22.76 -13.50
C ALA A 187 20.95 24.27 -13.40
N GLY A 188 19.89 25.02 -13.64
CA GLY A 188 19.93 26.48 -13.63
C GLY A 188 18.64 27.06 -13.13
N VAL A 189 18.74 28.09 -12.30
CA VAL A 189 17.64 28.98 -11.96
C VAL A 189 17.92 30.37 -12.52
N THR A 190 16.90 30.99 -13.10
CA THR A 190 16.97 32.36 -13.63
C THR A 190 15.77 33.17 -13.18
N ALA A 191 16.01 34.41 -12.74
CA ALA A 191 15.02 35.40 -12.35
C ALA A 191 15.46 36.76 -12.90
N PRO A 192 14.75 37.33 -13.90
CA PRO A 192 15.16 38.59 -14.53
C PRO A 192 15.24 39.77 -13.56
N SER A 193 14.28 39.85 -12.64
CA SER A 193 14.15 40.87 -11.60
C SER A 193 13.22 40.37 -10.48
N ASN A 194 13.16 41.10 -9.36
CA ASN A 194 12.37 40.69 -8.20
C ASN A 194 10.86 40.56 -8.47
N ASP A 195 10.33 41.31 -9.46
CA ASP A 195 8.92 41.37 -9.84
C ASP A 195 8.54 40.38 -10.96
N LYS A 196 9.51 39.65 -11.53
CA LYS A 196 9.28 38.71 -12.63
C LYS A 196 9.37 37.25 -12.16
N PRO A 197 8.64 36.32 -12.82
CA PRO A 197 8.72 34.89 -12.53
C PRO A 197 10.14 34.33 -12.63
N SER A 198 10.42 33.30 -11.83
CA SER A 198 11.67 32.55 -11.86
C SER A 198 11.51 31.25 -12.63
N MET A 199 12.52 30.86 -13.40
CA MET A 199 12.56 29.60 -14.15
C MET A 199 13.64 28.69 -13.57
N LEU A 200 13.33 27.41 -13.45
CA LEU A 200 14.26 26.33 -13.09
C LEU A 200 14.34 25.36 -14.26
N ASN A 201 15.53 24.96 -14.66
CA ASN A 201 15.74 23.83 -15.56
C ASN A 201 16.79 22.93 -14.94
N ALA A 202 16.60 21.62 -14.96
CA ALA A 202 17.60 20.65 -14.54
C ALA A 202 17.50 19.38 -15.38
N GLU A 203 18.64 18.82 -15.74
CA GLU A 203 18.76 17.57 -16.47
C GLU A 203 19.92 16.75 -15.92
N GLY A 204 19.82 15.44 -16.06
CA GLY A 204 20.87 14.55 -15.61
C GLY A 204 20.46 13.10 -15.61
N LYS A 205 21.13 12.30 -14.79
CA LYS A 205 20.92 10.87 -14.66
C LYS A 205 20.81 10.46 -13.21
N LEU A 206 19.76 9.70 -12.91
CA LEU A 206 19.57 8.98 -11.66
C LEU A 206 19.97 7.54 -11.90
N SER A 207 21.15 7.13 -11.41
CA SER A 207 21.83 5.94 -11.90
C SER A 207 21.97 6.01 -13.43
N ASP A 208 21.33 5.12 -14.19
CA ASP A 208 21.31 5.15 -15.66
C ASP A 208 20.04 5.78 -16.27
N LEU A 209 19.10 6.24 -15.43
CA LEU A 209 17.82 6.79 -15.91
C LEU A 209 17.95 8.30 -16.15
N PRO A 210 17.78 8.79 -17.38
CA PRO A 210 17.80 10.22 -17.64
C PRO A 210 16.60 10.89 -16.96
N PHE A 211 16.81 12.06 -16.38
CA PHE A 211 15.74 12.90 -15.85
C PHE A 211 15.84 14.31 -16.40
N GLU A 212 14.68 14.96 -16.48
CA GLU A 212 14.52 16.37 -16.83
C GLU A 212 13.52 17.00 -15.87
N VAL A 213 13.79 18.22 -15.40
CA VAL A 213 12.90 19.01 -14.55
C VAL A 213 12.84 20.43 -15.08
N VAL A 214 11.64 20.92 -15.31
CA VAL A 214 11.37 22.32 -15.67
C VAL A 214 10.41 22.90 -14.65
N GLY A 215 10.85 23.93 -13.93
CA GLY A 215 10.05 24.67 -12.96
C GLY A 215 9.79 26.09 -13.43
N ALA A 216 8.59 26.59 -13.18
CA ALA A 216 8.23 28.00 -13.33
C ALA A 216 7.59 28.45 -12.02
N PHE A 217 8.14 29.49 -11.42
CA PHE A 217 7.76 29.96 -10.09
C PHE A 217 7.47 31.45 -10.09
N GLY A 218 6.67 31.90 -9.13
CA GLY A 218 6.36 33.30 -8.92
C GLY A 218 7.59 34.18 -8.72
N SER A 219 7.35 35.48 -8.73
CA SER A 219 8.40 36.47 -8.51
C SER A 219 8.92 36.43 -7.07
N PHE A 220 10.14 36.93 -6.85
CA PHE A 220 10.71 37.01 -5.50
C PHE A 220 9.91 37.96 -4.60
N ASP A 221 9.33 39.02 -5.16
CA ASP A 221 8.41 39.91 -4.43
C ASP A 221 7.16 39.17 -3.97
N ALA A 222 6.56 38.33 -4.83
CA ALA A 222 5.43 37.48 -4.46
C ALA A 222 5.81 36.40 -3.45
N PHE A 223 7.05 35.91 -3.47
CA PHE A 223 7.58 34.98 -2.47
C PHE A 223 7.68 35.64 -1.08
N ARG A 224 8.06 36.91 -1.03
CA ARG A 224 8.24 37.68 0.21
C ARG A 224 6.93 38.18 0.81
N ASP A 225 5.97 38.55 -0.02
CA ASP A 225 4.65 38.93 0.47
C ASP A 225 3.91 37.67 0.94
N ALA A 226 3.91 37.44 2.24
CA ALA A 226 3.26 36.29 2.85
C ALA A 226 1.74 36.23 2.58
N ASN A 227 1.12 37.35 2.17
CA ASN A 227 -0.30 37.42 1.80
C ASN A 227 -0.55 37.10 0.31
N SER A 228 0.47 37.21 -0.53
CA SER A 228 0.37 36.95 -1.96
C SER A 228 0.31 35.44 -2.25
N ALA A 229 -0.44 35.07 -3.28
CA ALA A 229 -0.39 33.73 -3.84
C ALA A 229 0.90 33.58 -4.67
N TYR A 230 1.71 32.60 -4.34
CA TYR A 230 2.94 32.28 -5.03
C TYR A 230 2.70 31.14 -6.04
N PRO A 231 2.58 31.44 -7.35
CA PRO A 231 2.35 30.42 -8.36
C PRO A 231 3.58 29.54 -8.51
N ALA A 232 3.35 28.24 -8.70
CA ALA A 232 4.39 27.26 -8.94
C ALA A 232 3.90 26.21 -9.93
N ARG A 233 4.75 25.85 -10.89
CA ARG A 233 4.57 24.69 -11.75
C ARG A 233 5.87 23.93 -11.88
N ILE A 234 5.81 22.62 -11.75
CA ILE A 234 6.93 21.70 -11.90
C ILE A 234 6.52 20.62 -12.89
N LYS A 235 7.27 20.52 -13.99
CA LYS A 235 7.23 19.37 -14.89
C LYS A 235 8.48 18.56 -14.69
N ALA A 236 8.34 17.28 -14.40
CA ALA A 236 9.46 16.37 -14.26
C ALA A 236 9.25 15.14 -15.15
N LYS A 237 10.34 14.65 -15.73
CA LYS A 237 10.41 13.37 -16.42
C LYS A 237 11.57 12.57 -15.88
N ILE A 238 11.38 11.27 -15.76
CA ILE A 238 12.46 10.33 -15.50
C ILE A 238 12.23 9.06 -16.32
N ALA A 239 13.13 8.81 -17.28
CA ALA A 239 12.86 7.87 -18.37
C ALA A 239 11.47 8.12 -19.00
N ASP A 240 10.60 7.11 -18.96
CA ASP A 240 9.24 7.18 -19.53
C ASP A 240 8.17 7.60 -18.50
N HIS A 241 8.57 8.06 -17.31
CA HIS A 241 7.67 8.60 -16.29
C HIS A 241 7.55 10.11 -16.43
N SER A 242 6.35 10.63 -16.18
CA SER A 242 6.07 12.07 -16.19
C SER A 242 5.31 12.49 -14.93
N LEU A 243 5.55 13.73 -14.52
CA LEU A 243 4.86 14.45 -13.47
C LEU A 243 4.66 15.90 -13.92
N ASP A 244 3.45 16.44 -13.81
CA ASP A 244 3.14 17.86 -13.97
C ASP A 244 2.32 18.29 -12.75
N ALA A 245 2.91 19.13 -11.91
CA ALA A 245 2.26 19.70 -10.74
C ALA A 245 2.16 21.21 -10.93
N ARG A 246 0.97 21.80 -10.83
CA ARG A 246 0.74 23.23 -11.02
C ARG A 246 -0.21 23.78 -9.98
N GLY A 247 0.08 24.95 -9.44
CA GLY A 247 -0.69 25.45 -8.31
C GLY A 247 -0.17 26.74 -7.73
N ASN A 248 -0.64 27.03 -6.51
CA ASN A 248 -0.29 28.23 -5.76
C ASN A 248 0.00 27.88 -4.30
N LEU A 249 0.94 28.60 -3.71
CA LEU A 249 1.30 28.53 -2.29
C LEU A 249 0.95 29.87 -1.62
N LYS A 250 0.48 29.84 -0.37
CA LYS A 250 0.33 31.02 0.49
C LYS A 250 1.10 30.78 1.77
N PHE A 251 2.20 31.51 1.94
CA PHE A 251 3.15 31.24 3.02
C PHE A 251 2.59 31.56 4.41
N ARG A 252 1.83 32.65 4.59
CA ARG A 252 1.33 33.07 5.92
C ARG A 252 0.46 32.02 6.61
N ASP A 253 -0.48 31.45 5.87
CA ASP A 253 -1.51 30.57 6.42
C ASP A 253 -1.22 29.08 6.07
N GLY A 254 -0.06 28.80 5.45
CA GLY A 254 0.37 27.46 5.04
C GLY A 254 -0.56 26.79 4.02
N LEU A 255 -1.38 27.59 3.32
CA LEU A 255 -2.37 27.11 2.36
C LEU A 255 -1.70 26.85 1.02
N SER A 256 -2.02 25.74 0.37
CA SER A 256 -1.62 25.52 -1.01
C SER A 256 -2.61 24.67 -1.77
N HIS A 257 -2.80 24.97 -3.04
CA HIS A 257 -3.63 24.21 -3.96
C HIS A 257 -2.78 23.81 -5.16
N PHE A 258 -2.79 22.53 -5.54
CA PHE A 258 -2.10 22.03 -6.73
C PHE A 258 -2.96 21.03 -7.51
N ASP A 259 -3.01 21.17 -8.82
CA ASP A 259 -3.34 20.06 -9.72
C ASP A 259 -2.08 19.23 -9.95
N VAL A 260 -2.22 17.91 -9.87
CA VAL A 260 -1.14 16.96 -10.13
C VAL A 260 -1.58 15.95 -11.18
N ASP A 261 -0.78 15.81 -12.23
CA ASP A 261 -0.88 14.75 -13.23
C ASP A 261 0.43 13.93 -13.22
N ALA A 262 0.33 12.61 -13.15
CA ALA A 262 1.47 11.71 -13.19
C ALA A 262 1.17 10.48 -14.05
N SER A 263 2.17 9.98 -14.79
CA SER A 263 2.02 8.75 -15.56
C SER A 263 3.33 8.02 -15.78
N GLY A 264 3.25 6.74 -16.12
CA GLY A 264 4.42 5.98 -16.57
C GLY A 264 4.08 4.53 -16.93
N PRO A 265 5.02 3.80 -17.56
CA PRO A 265 4.81 2.41 -18.00
C PRO A 265 4.92 1.37 -16.88
N GLY A 266 5.07 1.81 -15.62
CA GLY A 266 5.23 0.97 -14.44
C GLY A 266 6.56 1.20 -13.70
N LEU A 267 6.61 0.89 -12.40
CA LEU A 267 7.71 1.32 -11.53
C LEU A 267 8.91 0.37 -11.48
N ALA A 268 9.01 -0.63 -12.36
CA ALA A 268 10.06 -1.65 -12.30
C ALA A 268 11.49 -1.06 -12.42
N LYS A 269 11.72 -0.17 -13.40
CA LYS A 269 13.03 0.50 -13.59
C LYS A 269 13.34 1.44 -12.42
N LEU A 270 12.37 2.25 -12.00
CA LEU A 270 12.54 3.17 -10.87
C LEU A 270 12.83 2.44 -9.56
N LYS A 271 12.16 1.31 -9.32
CA LYS A 271 12.40 0.44 -8.17
C LYS A 271 13.84 -0.07 -8.12
N GLN A 272 14.43 -0.42 -9.25
CA GLN A 272 15.83 -0.85 -9.33
C GLN A 272 16.79 0.33 -9.05
N ALA A 273 16.56 1.48 -9.68
CA ALA A 273 17.39 2.67 -9.51
C ALA A 273 17.34 3.24 -8.07
N LEU A 274 16.14 3.30 -7.48
CA LEU A 274 15.89 3.85 -6.14
C LEU A 274 15.91 2.80 -5.02
N LYS A 275 16.10 1.52 -5.34
CA LYS A 275 16.08 0.39 -4.40
C LYS A 275 14.82 0.34 -3.52
N LEU A 276 13.65 0.69 -4.09
CA LEU A 276 12.39 0.79 -3.34
C LEU A 276 11.90 -0.59 -2.89
N ASN A 277 11.39 -0.69 -1.66
CA ASN A 277 10.77 -1.91 -1.16
C ASN A 277 9.32 -2.12 -1.65
N ILE A 278 9.03 -1.84 -2.92
CA ILE A 278 7.73 -2.12 -3.56
C ILE A 278 7.80 -3.31 -4.52
N GLY A 279 6.68 -3.95 -4.81
CA GLY A 279 6.55 -4.97 -5.86
C GLY A 279 6.55 -4.33 -7.25
N ASP A 280 6.15 -5.08 -8.27
CA ASP A 280 6.10 -4.56 -9.64
C ASP A 280 4.75 -3.87 -9.87
N ILE A 281 4.79 -2.55 -10.05
CA ILE A 281 3.61 -1.72 -10.30
C ILE A 281 3.39 -1.61 -11.82
N PRO A 282 2.20 -1.94 -12.34
CA PRO A 282 1.89 -1.87 -13.77
C PRO A 282 1.85 -0.42 -14.29
N PRO A 283 1.65 -0.19 -15.60
CA PRO A 283 1.42 1.13 -16.15
C PRO A 283 0.35 1.91 -15.38
N TYR A 284 0.57 3.20 -15.16
CA TYR A 284 -0.35 4.02 -14.40
C TYR A 284 -0.55 5.42 -15.02
N LYS A 285 -1.73 5.97 -14.77
CA LYS A 285 -2.05 7.40 -14.92
C LYS A 285 -2.80 7.84 -13.67
N LEU A 286 -2.36 8.92 -13.06
CA LEU A 286 -2.91 9.47 -11.84
C LEU A 286 -3.13 10.96 -12.04
N SER A 287 -4.33 11.44 -11.75
CA SER A 287 -4.58 12.87 -11.60
C SER A 287 -5.42 13.15 -10.35
N PHE A 288 -5.14 14.28 -9.69
CA PHE A 288 -5.88 14.76 -8.53
C PHE A 288 -5.57 16.23 -8.28
N ALA A 289 -6.49 16.94 -7.63
CA ALA A 289 -6.22 18.22 -6.99
C ALA A 289 -5.86 17.98 -5.51
N VAL A 290 -4.94 18.77 -4.97
CA VAL A 290 -4.57 18.71 -3.55
C VAL A 290 -4.65 20.08 -2.90
N ASP A 291 -5.45 20.17 -1.85
CA ASP A 291 -5.60 21.33 -1.00
C ASP A 291 -4.98 21.06 0.36
N LYS A 292 -3.87 21.72 0.64
CA LYS A 292 -3.17 21.65 1.92
C LYS A 292 -3.49 22.88 2.76
N LYS A 293 -3.83 22.62 4.02
CA LYS A 293 -3.87 23.56 5.15
C LYS A 293 -2.74 23.18 6.13
N PRO A 294 -2.52 23.92 7.23
CA PRO A 294 -1.48 23.56 8.20
C PRO A 294 -1.56 22.10 8.66
N ASP A 295 -2.75 21.65 9.10
CA ASP A 295 -2.94 20.32 9.68
C ASP A 295 -3.82 19.38 8.85
N VAL A 296 -4.28 19.80 7.67
CA VAL A 296 -5.20 19.01 6.84
C VAL A 296 -4.74 19.01 5.39
N ILE A 297 -4.69 17.84 4.77
CA ILE A 297 -4.44 17.67 3.32
C ILE A 297 -5.68 17.02 2.73
N ARG A 298 -6.27 17.62 1.70
CA ARG A 298 -7.41 17.08 0.96
C ARG A 298 -7.00 16.75 -0.45
N PHE A 299 -7.44 15.61 -0.94
CA PHE A 299 -7.26 15.13 -2.29
C PHE A 299 -8.63 15.08 -2.97
N GLU A 300 -8.80 15.85 -4.03
CA GLU A 300 -10.05 15.99 -4.77
C GLU A 300 -9.89 15.46 -6.20
N ASP A 301 -10.98 14.98 -6.77
CA ASP A 301 -11.04 14.49 -8.15
C ASP A 301 -9.94 13.46 -8.48
N ILE A 302 -9.64 12.56 -7.55
CA ILE A 302 -8.69 11.47 -7.75
C ILE A 302 -9.18 10.66 -8.93
N LYS A 303 -8.32 10.45 -9.92
CA LYS A 303 -8.51 9.56 -11.07
C LYS A 303 -7.24 8.75 -11.24
N LEU A 304 -7.32 7.47 -10.92
CA LEU A 304 -6.24 6.51 -11.06
C LEU A 304 -6.64 5.45 -12.06
N LEU A 305 -5.87 5.33 -13.14
CA LEU A 305 -5.83 4.14 -13.98
C LEU A 305 -4.55 3.39 -13.63
N LEU A 306 -4.67 2.18 -13.08
CA LEU A 306 -3.54 1.31 -12.71
C LEU A 306 -3.71 -0.04 -13.41
N GLY A 307 -2.89 -0.34 -14.41
CA GLY A 307 -3.14 -1.46 -15.32
C GLY A 307 -4.47 -1.23 -16.05
N GLU A 308 -5.46 -2.07 -15.75
CA GLU A 308 -6.84 -1.91 -16.26
C GLU A 308 -7.81 -1.46 -15.15
N THR A 309 -7.35 -1.37 -13.90
CA THR A 309 -8.15 -0.88 -12.78
C THR A 309 -8.35 0.62 -12.87
N ASN A 310 -9.60 1.07 -12.72
CA ASN A 310 -9.96 2.48 -12.62
C ASN A 310 -10.47 2.80 -11.22
N VAL A 311 -9.91 3.80 -10.56
CA VAL A 311 -10.36 4.29 -9.25
C VAL A 311 -10.60 5.78 -9.36
N VAL A 312 -11.76 6.23 -8.88
CA VAL A 312 -12.10 7.64 -8.75
C VAL A 312 -12.54 7.96 -7.34
N GLY A 313 -12.39 9.19 -6.90
CA GLY A 313 -12.92 9.60 -5.60
C GLY A 313 -12.19 10.76 -4.96
N ASN A 314 -12.31 10.84 -3.64
CA ASN A 314 -11.68 11.87 -2.84
C ASN A 314 -11.00 11.25 -1.62
N GLY A 315 -10.05 11.96 -1.05
CA GLY A 315 -9.34 11.53 0.14
C GLY A 315 -8.86 12.68 1.00
N GLY A 316 -8.31 12.37 2.16
CA GLY A 316 -7.71 13.37 3.02
C GLY A 316 -6.92 12.80 4.18
N LEU A 317 -6.01 13.60 4.68
CA LEU A 317 -5.20 13.34 5.86
C LEU A 317 -5.43 14.49 6.84
N ASP A 318 -5.84 14.16 8.05
CA ASP A 318 -6.09 15.13 9.13
C ASP A 318 -5.13 14.85 10.29
N PHE A 319 -4.24 15.81 10.52
CA PHE A 319 -3.20 15.85 11.54
C PHE A 319 -3.57 16.74 12.73
N SER A 320 -4.78 17.32 12.76
CA SER A 320 -5.24 18.18 13.86
C SER A 320 -5.45 17.42 15.19
N ARG A 321 -5.28 16.09 15.16
CA ARG A 321 -5.45 15.18 16.29
C ARG A 321 -4.14 14.45 16.59
N PRO A 322 -3.95 13.92 17.82
CA PRO A 322 -2.75 13.17 18.18
C PRO A 322 -2.44 11.96 17.28
N LYS A 323 -3.49 11.34 16.70
CA LYS A 323 -3.37 10.30 15.68
C LYS A 323 -3.89 10.84 14.36
N MET A 324 -3.11 10.66 13.29
CA MET A 324 -3.50 11.02 11.93
C MET A 324 -4.78 10.25 11.55
N LEU A 325 -5.77 10.97 11.01
CA LEU A 325 -6.97 10.37 10.41
C LEU A 325 -6.85 10.35 8.88
N LEU A 326 -7.01 9.17 8.31
CA LEU A 326 -7.19 8.97 6.87
C LEU A 326 -8.69 8.96 6.51
N LEU A 327 -9.12 9.84 5.62
CA LEU A 327 -10.46 9.85 5.04
C LEU A 327 -10.39 9.44 3.57
N ALA A 328 -11.31 8.60 3.11
CA ALA A 328 -11.44 8.33 1.67
C ALA A 328 -12.86 7.93 1.28
N ASP A 329 -13.30 8.36 0.10
CA ASP A 329 -14.50 7.88 -0.56
C ASP A 329 -14.12 7.51 -2.00
N LEU A 330 -14.00 6.21 -2.25
CA LEU A 330 -13.42 5.64 -3.46
C LEU A 330 -14.45 4.80 -4.21
N LYS A 331 -14.59 5.04 -5.50
CA LYS A 331 -15.38 4.24 -6.42
C LYS A 331 -14.52 3.66 -7.53
N SER A 332 -14.76 2.41 -7.89
CA SER A 332 -14.06 1.74 -8.98
C SER A 332 -15.05 1.04 -9.91
N PRO A 333 -15.15 1.45 -11.19
CA PRO A 333 -15.93 0.71 -12.18
C PRO A 333 -15.38 -0.72 -12.42
N LEU A 334 -14.06 -0.87 -12.40
CA LEU A 334 -13.36 -2.14 -12.51
C LEU A 334 -12.14 -2.12 -11.59
N LEU A 335 -12.06 -3.09 -10.68
CA LEU A 335 -10.90 -3.35 -9.84
C LEU A 335 -10.40 -4.76 -10.07
N ARG A 336 -9.15 -4.90 -10.51
CA ARG A 336 -8.51 -6.20 -10.73
C ARG A 336 -7.50 -6.49 -9.63
N ALA A 337 -7.64 -7.62 -8.95
CA ALA A 337 -6.72 -8.03 -7.90
C ALA A 337 -5.26 -8.12 -8.40
N VAL A 338 -5.06 -8.48 -9.67
CA VAL A 338 -3.74 -8.62 -10.29
C VAL A 338 -2.97 -7.30 -10.38
N ASP A 339 -3.65 -6.16 -10.56
CA ASP A 339 -3.03 -4.85 -10.72
C ASP A 339 -2.43 -4.31 -9.40
N PHE A 340 -2.89 -4.83 -8.25
CA PHE A 340 -2.45 -4.40 -6.90
C PHE A 340 -1.41 -5.34 -6.27
N LYS A 341 -1.07 -6.46 -6.93
CA LYS A 341 -0.08 -7.42 -6.42
C LYS A 341 1.27 -6.78 -6.09
N GLY A 342 1.65 -5.74 -6.82
CA GLY A 342 2.90 -5.03 -6.60
C GLY A 342 2.86 -4.00 -5.46
N LEU A 343 1.69 -3.52 -5.06
CA LEU A 343 1.56 -2.49 -4.03
C LEU A 343 1.79 -3.05 -2.64
N PHE A 344 1.30 -4.27 -2.41
CA PHE A 344 1.49 -4.98 -1.16
C PHE A 344 2.46 -6.11 -1.39
N LYS A 345 3.71 -5.94 -0.94
CA LYS A 345 4.51 -7.12 -0.66
C LYS A 345 3.85 -7.82 0.51
N SER A 346 3.21 -8.96 0.23
CA SER A 346 3.15 -9.98 1.27
C SER A 346 4.57 -10.12 1.80
N SER A 347 4.76 -10.03 3.11
CA SER A 347 6.00 -10.35 3.81
C SER A 347 6.50 -11.77 3.45
N GLY A 348 5.74 -12.54 2.67
CA GLY A 348 6.18 -13.71 1.91
C GLY A 348 6.82 -13.38 0.56
N LYS A 349 7.74 -12.42 0.48
CA LYS A 349 8.80 -12.56 -0.51
C LYS A 349 9.43 -13.94 -0.27
N LYS A 350 9.88 -14.59 -1.33
CA LYS A 350 11.05 -15.48 -1.27
C LYS A 350 12.28 -14.70 -0.77
N GLU A 351 12.20 -14.01 0.36
CA GLU A 351 13.37 -13.95 1.23
C GLU A 351 13.67 -15.40 1.51
N LEU A 352 14.92 -15.77 1.25
CA LEU A 352 15.49 -17.04 1.61
C LEU A 352 14.92 -17.38 2.98
N ARG A 353 14.00 -18.35 3.01
CA ARG A 353 13.46 -18.92 4.24
C ARG A 353 14.66 -19.08 5.14
N ASP A 354 14.68 -18.37 6.27
CA ASP A 354 15.83 -18.44 7.18
C ASP A 354 16.08 -19.94 7.38
N PRO A 355 17.27 -20.47 7.02
CA PRO A 355 17.54 -21.90 7.13
C PRO A 355 17.33 -22.42 8.57
N THR A 356 17.31 -21.51 9.55
CA THR A 356 17.03 -21.79 10.96
C THR A 356 15.54 -21.82 11.33
N GLU A 357 14.65 -21.36 10.45
CA GLU A 357 13.21 -21.38 10.69
C GLU A 357 12.69 -22.83 10.56
N PRO A 358 12.17 -23.43 11.64
CA PRO A 358 11.72 -24.82 11.62
C PRO A 358 10.68 -25.00 10.51
N ALA A 359 10.77 -26.14 9.80
CA ALA A 359 9.77 -26.46 8.79
C ALA A 359 8.39 -26.44 9.46
N ARG A 360 7.45 -25.68 8.86
CA ARG A 360 6.06 -25.71 9.29
C ARG A 360 5.63 -27.18 9.39
N PRO A 361 5.11 -27.64 10.54
CA PRO A 361 4.58 -28.98 10.66
C PRO A 361 3.62 -29.27 9.50
N ALA A 362 3.74 -30.46 8.92
CA ALA A 362 2.86 -30.89 7.84
C ALA A 362 1.40 -30.77 8.32
N GLY A 363 0.63 -29.84 7.73
CA GLY A 363 -0.73 -29.55 8.15
C GLY A 363 -0.99 -28.18 8.78
N GLN A 364 0.02 -27.31 8.89
CA GLN A 364 -0.20 -25.94 9.39
C GLN A 364 -0.67 -25.00 8.25
N TYR A 365 -1.97 -24.69 8.22
CA TYR A 365 -2.61 -23.80 7.22
C TYR A 365 -2.42 -22.31 7.52
N PHE A 366 -2.30 -21.99 8.80
CA PHE A 366 -2.25 -20.61 9.29
C PHE A 366 -0.90 -20.33 9.92
N SER A 367 -0.38 -19.12 9.70
CA SER A 367 0.88 -18.68 10.31
C SER A 367 0.73 -18.58 11.84
N ASP A 368 1.74 -19.04 12.56
CA ASP A 368 1.93 -18.79 13.99
C ASP A 368 2.62 -17.44 14.27
N LYS A 369 3.25 -16.84 13.25
CA LYS A 369 3.80 -15.48 13.33
C LYS A 369 2.75 -14.48 13.85
N PRO A 370 3.09 -13.68 14.88
CA PRO A 370 2.20 -12.63 15.36
C PRO A 370 1.82 -11.64 14.25
N ILE A 371 0.58 -11.17 14.27
CA ILE A 371 0.09 -10.14 13.35
C ILE A 371 0.75 -8.82 13.76
N GLU A 372 1.33 -8.10 12.79
CA GLU A 372 1.91 -6.78 13.02
C GLU A 372 0.79 -5.74 13.19
N LEU A 373 0.74 -5.10 14.37
CA LEU A 373 -0.35 -4.16 14.74
C LEU A 373 0.08 -2.70 14.70
N ASP A 374 1.31 -2.43 14.30
CA ASP A 374 1.92 -1.10 14.36
C ASP A 374 1.14 -0.08 13.53
N ALA A 375 0.79 -0.43 12.28
CA ALA A 375 0.07 0.47 11.40
C ALA A 375 -1.31 0.84 11.97
N ILE A 376 -2.09 -0.16 12.40
CA ILE A 376 -3.47 0.06 12.88
C ILE A 376 -3.53 0.75 14.25
N LYS A 377 -2.44 0.75 15.04
CA LYS A 377 -2.37 1.44 16.33
C LYS A 377 -1.95 2.90 16.19
N LYS A 378 -1.18 3.23 15.14
CA LYS A 378 -0.57 4.55 14.89
C LYS A 378 -1.47 5.51 14.10
N MET A 379 -2.52 5.04 13.44
CA MET A 379 -3.44 5.89 12.67
C MET A 379 -4.92 5.52 12.91
N ASP A 380 -5.80 6.47 12.60
CA ASP A 380 -7.23 6.26 12.46
C ASP A 380 -7.62 6.35 10.98
N ALA A 381 -8.77 5.76 10.61
CA ALA A 381 -9.25 5.81 9.22
C ALA A 381 -10.79 5.76 9.14
N ASP A 382 -11.35 6.37 8.11
CA ASP A 382 -12.74 6.22 7.66
C ASP A 382 -12.76 6.21 6.13
N ILE A 383 -12.90 5.00 5.57
CA ILE A 383 -12.72 4.74 4.15
C ILE A 383 -13.99 4.06 3.63
N LYS A 384 -14.66 4.70 2.67
CA LYS A 384 -15.76 4.12 1.90
C LYS A 384 -15.24 3.62 0.57
N ILE A 385 -15.59 2.39 0.20
CA ILE A 385 -15.20 1.77 -1.07
C ILE A 385 -16.43 1.18 -1.74
N THR A 386 -16.58 1.49 -3.04
CA THR A 386 -17.55 0.84 -3.92
C THR A 386 -16.83 0.36 -5.17
N VAL A 387 -16.94 -0.93 -5.48
CA VAL A 387 -16.39 -1.57 -6.66
C VAL A 387 -17.56 -2.17 -7.43
N ASP A 388 -17.81 -1.65 -8.63
CA ASP A 388 -18.88 -2.12 -9.50
C ASP A 388 -18.53 -3.53 -10.00
N ARG A 389 -17.37 -3.67 -10.68
CA ARG A 389 -16.84 -4.97 -11.10
C ARG A 389 -15.50 -5.32 -10.44
N PHE A 390 -15.42 -6.46 -9.77
CA PHE A 390 -14.21 -7.01 -9.20
C PHE A 390 -13.72 -8.21 -10.04
N ASP A 391 -12.46 -8.15 -10.47
CA ASP A 391 -11.77 -9.26 -11.14
C ASP A 391 -10.76 -9.87 -10.16
N GLY A 392 -11.24 -10.88 -9.42
CA GLY A 392 -10.50 -11.54 -8.35
C GLY A 392 -9.55 -12.65 -8.83
N GLU A 393 -9.01 -13.39 -7.86
CA GLU A 393 -8.30 -14.65 -8.11
C GLU A 393 -8.81 -15.75 -7.17
N LYS A 394 -8.76 -17.01 -7.63
CA LYS A 394 -9.18 -18.20 -6.85
C LYS A 394 -10.64 -18.05 -6.38
N ALA A 395 -10.90 -18.12 -5.08
CA ALA A 395 -12.24 -17.91 -4.52
C ALA A 395 -12.78 -16.49 -4.78
N GLY A 396 -11.89 -15.51 -5.00
CA GLY A 396 -12.28 -14.15 -5.37
C GLY A 396 -12.95 -14.05 -6.74
N ASN A 397 -12.83 -15.06 -7.61
CA ASN A 397 -13.48 -15.09 -8.93
C ASN A 397 -15.01 -15.13 -8.87
N ALA A 398 -15.58 -15.52 -7.72
CA ALA A 398 -17.02 -15.50 -7.53
C ALA A 398 -17.56 -14.15 -7.03
N ILE A 399 -16.68 -13.22 -6.66
CA ILE A 399 -17.08 -11.88 -6.23
C ILE A 399 -17.20 -11.00 -7.46
N ASP A 400 -18.40 -10.53 -7.75
CA ASP A 400 -18.69 -9.64 -8.86
C ASP A 400 -18.46 -8.18 -8.48
N GLY A 401 -18.76 -7.79 -7.24
CA GLY A 401 -18.64 -6.40 -6.78
C GLY A 401 -18.49 -6.31 -5.26
N ILE A 402 -18.00 -5.16 -4.78
CA ILE A 402 -17.63 -4.95 -3.38
C ILE A 402 -18.18 -3.61 -2.91
N GLN A 403 -18.79 -3.58 -1.73
CA GLN A 403 -19.16 -2.33 -1.07
C GLN A 403 -18.82 -2.42 0.42
N GLY A 404 -18.23 -1.37 0.98
CA GLY A 404 -18.13 -1.27 2.42
C GLY A 404 -17.52 0.00 2.95
N ARG A 405 -17.54 0.12 4.28
CA ARG A 405 -16.93 1.22 5.02
C ARG A 405 -16.01 0.69 6.10
N ILE A 406 -14.73 1.03 6.01
CA ILE A 406 -13.68 0.64 6.95
C ILE A 406 -13.48 1.81 7.91
N MET A 407 -13.73 1.58 9.20
CA MET A 407 -13.54 2.54 10.28
C MET A 407 -12.49 2.02 11.24
N LEU A 408 -11.36 2.70 11.35
CA LEU A 408 -10.30 2.42 12.30
C LEU A 408 -10.24 3.53 13.34
N ASN A 409 -10.42 3.17 14.61
CA ASN A 409 -10.31 4.10 15.73
C ASN A 409 -9.44 3.47 16.82
N ALA A 410 -8.25 4.02 17.01
CA ALA A 410 -7.30 3.65 18.05
C ALA A 410 -7.03 2.14 18.16
N GLY A 411 -6.83 1.46 17.02
CA GLY A 411 -6.57 0.02 16.97
C GLY A 411 -7.82 -0.87 16.95
N ARG A 412 -9.02 -0.29 16.96
CA ARG A 412 -10.27 -1.01 16.68
C ARG A 412 -10.72 -0.74 15.25
N LEU A 413 -10.64 -1.76 14.40
CA LEU A 413 -11.09 -1.75 13.02
C LEU A 413 -12.50 -2.35 12.94
N VAL A 414 -13.41 -1.65 12.28
CA VAL A 414 -14.78 -2.10 11.98
C VAL A 414 -15.01 -1.95 10.49
N VAL A 415 -15.55 -2.99 9.85
CA VAL A 415 -16.05 -2.91 8.48
C VAL A 415 -17.55 -3.11 8.52
N ASP A 416 -18.31 -2.02 8.35
CA ASP A 416 -19.77 -2.02 8.45
C ASP A 416 -20.39 -0.87 7.60
N PRO A 417 -21.20 -1.19 6.57
CA PRO A 417 -21.47 -2.53 6.09
C PRO A 417 -20.25 -3.13 5.37
N LEU A 418 -20.19 -4.46 5.30
CA LEU A 418 -19.37 -5.22 4.36
C LEU A 418 -20.30 -5.97 3.43
N ARG A 419 -20.17 -5.82 2.10
CA ARG A 419 -21.04 -6.46 1.12
C ARG A 419 -20.28 -6.90 -0.12
N PHE A 420 -20.68 -8.05 -0.62
CA PHE A 420 -20.18 -8.66 -1.84
C PHE A 420 -21.35 -9.10 -2.70
N ALA A 421 -21.37 -8.71 -3.98
CA ALA A 421 -22.19 -9.39 -4.98
C ALA A 421 -21.48 -10.69 -5.34
N VAL A 422 -22.15 -11.83 -5.20
CA VAL A 422 -21.53 -13.16 -5.37
C VAL A 422 -22.51 -14.10 -6.06
N ALA A 423 -22.15 -14.58 -7.25
CA ALA A 423 -22.92 -15.59 -8.00
C ALA A 423 -24.43 -15.26 -8.01
N GLU A 424 -24.76 -14.09 -8.54
CA GLU A 424 -26.12 -13.51 -8.62
C GLU A 424 -26.84 -13.22 -7.28
N GLY A 425 -26.24 -13.59 -6.16
CA GLY A 425 -26.69 -13.29 -4.80
C GLY A 425 -25.83 -12.24 -4.09
N VAL A 426 -26.00 -12.16 -2.77
CA VAL A 426 -25.28 -11.21 -1.92
C VAL A 426 -24.77 -11.88 -0.66
N ILE A 427 -23.54 -11.60 -0.30
CA ILE A 427 -22.98 -11.86 1.03
C ILE A 427 -22.76 -10.52 1.72
N GLY A 428 -23.28 -10.32 2.93
CA GLY A 428 -23.11 -9.07 3.65
C GLY A 428 -23.19 -9.19 5.17
N GLY A 429 -22.69 -8.19 5.88
CA GLY A 429 -22.69 -8.13 7.34
C GLY A 429 -21.60 -7.20 7.88
N ASP A 430 -20.98 -7.55 9.01
CA ASP A 430 -19.97 -6.76 9.70
C ASP A 430 -18.73 -7.57 10.12
N LEU A 431 -17.59 -6.89 10.16
CA LEU A 431 -16.34 -7.40 10.74
C LEU A 431 -15.82 -6.43 11.79
N VAL A 432 -15.44 -6.95 12.96
CA VAL A 432 -14.75 -6.19 14.00
C VAL A 432 -13.41 -6.87 14.30
N PHE A 433 -12.34 -6.10 14.26
CA PHE A 433 -10.99 -6.50 14.64
C PHE A 433 -10.47 -5.51 15.69
N ASP A 434 -10.33 -5.97 16.93
CA ASP A 434 -9.97 -5.14 18.07
C ASP A 434 -8.59 -5.50 18.61
N ALA A 435 -7.61 -4.66 18.28
CA ALA A 435 -6.21 -4.82 18.65
C ALA A 435 -5.80 -3.94 19.84
N ARG A 436 -6.75 -3.44 20.63
CA ARG A 436 -6.47 -2.57 21.79
C ARG A 436 -5.82 -3.34 22.95
N LYS A 437 -6.00 -4.66 23.00
CA LYS A 437 -5.36 -5.57 23.96
C LYS A 437 -4.14 -6.27 23.32
N PRO A 438 -3.27 -6.95 24.11
CA PRO A 438 -2.16 -7.74 23.59
C PRO A 438 -2.59 -8.85 22.63
N ASP A 439 -3.72 -9.49 22.95
CA ASP A 439 -4.41 -10.44 22.10
C ASP A 439 -5.55 -9.75 21.36
N ILE A 440 -5.79 -10.15 20.12
CA ILE A 440 -6.75 -9.52 19.22
C ILE A 440 -8.09 -10.21 19.37
N ASP A 441 -9.14 -9.45 19.65
CA ASP A 441 -10.53 -9.92 19.61
C ASP A 441 -11.09 -9.70 18.20
N VAL A 442 -11.64 -10.73 17.54
CA VAL A 442 -12.26 -10.63 16.21
C VAL A 442 -13.69 -11.16 16.24
N LYS A 443 -14.63 -10.42 15.65
CA LYS A 443 -16.02 -10.83 15.41
C LYS A 443 -16.32 -10.72 13.92
N ILE A 444 -16.96 -11.75 13.36
CA ILE A 444 -17.43 -11.75 11.98
C ILE A 444 -18.89 -12.19 12.00
N THR A 445 -19.78 -11.34 11.51
CA THR A 445 -21.18 -11.67 11.29
C THR A 445 -21.49 -11.48 9.81
N LEU A 446 -21.85 -12.55 9.10
CA LEU A 446 -22.13 -12.52 7.67
C LEU A 446 -23.39 -13.34 7.37
N GLY A 447 -24.28 -12.78 6.57
CA GLY A 447 -25.36 -13.49 5.90
C GLY A 447 -25.07 -13.64 4.41
N ALA A 448 -25.45 -14.77 3.84
CA ALA A 448 -25.47 -15.01 2.41
C ALA A 448 -26.93 -15.21 1.98
N ARG A 449 -27.37 -14.52 0.94
CA ARG A 449 -28.75 -14.59 0.46
C ARG A 449 -28.79 -14.72 -1.06
N SER A 450 -29.59 -15.68 -1.52
CA SER A 450 -29.85 -15.90 -2.94
C SER A 450 -28.60 -16.21 -3.79
N VAL A 451 -27.58 -16.85 -3.21
CA VAL A 451 -26.34 -17.21 -3.93
C VAL A 451 -26.60 -18.44 -4.80
N ASN A 452 -26.36 -18.33 -6.10
CA ASN A 452 -26.56 -19.43 -7.03
C ASN A 452 -25.38 -20.42 -6.96
N LEU A 453 -25.65 -21.66 -6.56
CA LEU A 453 -24.62 -22.69 -6.44
C LEU A 453 -23.97 -23.08 -7.78
N ASP A 454 -24.72 -23.08 -8.87
CA ASP A 454 -24.22 -23.43 -10.21
C ASP A 454 -23.13 -22.44 -10.64
N SER A 455 -23.43 -21.14 -10.51
CA SER A 455 -22.50 -20.04 -10.81
C SER A 455 -21.34 -19.99 -9.82
N LEU A 456 -21.61 -20.19 -8.51
CA LEU A 456 -20.57 -20.19 -7.48
C LEU A 456 -19.54 -21.31 -7.72
N LEU A 457 -20.00 -22.54 -7.93
CA LEU A 457 -19.12 -23.70 -8.12
C LEU A 457 -18.32 -23.57 -9.42
N GLY A 458 -18.95 -23.11 -10.50
CA GLY A 458 -18.27 -22.89 -11.77
C GLY A 458 -17.17 -21.84 -11.74
N ARG A 459 -17.25 -20.87 -10.84
CA ARG A 459 -16.24 -19.81 -10.70
C ARG A 459 -15.14 -20.14 -9.69
N THR A 460 -15.41 -21.00 -8.70
CA THR A 460 -14.51 -21.20 -7.55
C THR A 460 -13.83 -22.56 -7.51
N ALA A 461 -14.49 -23.62 -7.99
CA ALA A 461 -13.94 -24.96 -7.93
C ALA A 461 -13.15 -25.27 -9.21
N LYS A 462 -12.01 -25.95 -9.02
CA LYS A 462 -11.32 -26.64 -10.13
C LYS A 462 -12.03 -27.96 -10.39
N GLU A 463 -11.88 -28.50 -11.61
CA GLU A 463 -12.39 -29.83 -11.96
C GLU A 463 -12.06 -30.85 -10.87
N ILE A 464 -13.06 -31.65 -10.47
CA ILE A 464 -12.89 -32.69 -9.45
C ILE A 464 -12.31 -33.91 -10.17
N PRO A 465 -10.98 -34.18 -10.07
CA PRO A 465 -10.31 -35.13 -10.97
C PRO A 465 -10.77 -36.58 -10.77
N VAL A 466 -11.36 -36.87 -9.60
CA VAL A 466 -11.75 -38.22 -9.17
C VAL A 466 -13.01 -38.71 -9.90
N MET A 467 -13.85 -37.81 -10.43
CA MET A 467 -15.18 -38.17 -10.97
C MET A 467 -15.47 -37.65 -12.38
N ASN A 468 -14.55 -36.91 -13.01
CA ASN A 468 -14.77 -36.28 -14.32
C ASN A 468 -16.02 -35.38 -14.42
N ILE A 469 -16.50 -34.87 -13.27
CA ILE A 469 -17.67 -33.97 -13.17
C ILE A 469 -17.19 -32.52 -13.24
N LYS A 470 -17.80 -31.73 -14.13
CA LYS A 470 -17.60 -30.28 -14.17
C LYS A 470 -18.14 -29.65 -12.87
N PRO A 471 -17.47 -28.64 -12.30
CA PRO A 471 -17.92 -27.99 -11.06
C PRO A 471 -19.40 -27.58 -11.03
N ASN A 472 -19.92 -27.04 -12.15
CA ASN A 472 -21.31 -26.59 -12.30
C ASN A 472 -22.32 -27.74 -12.21
N ASP A 473 -21.90 -28.96 -12.51
CA ASP A 473 -22.79 -30.12 -12.53
C ASP A 473 -22.82 -30.87 -11.20
N VAL A 474 -22.09 -30.40 -10.18
CA VAL A 474 -22.10 -30.98 -8.83
C VAL A 474 -23.43 -30.72 -8.13
N ALA A 475 -23.83 -29.45 -8.05
CA ALA A 475 -25.04 -29.03 -7.38
C ALA A 475 -25.57 -27.72 -7.95
N LYS A 476 -26.90 -27.62 -8.04
CA LYS A 476 -27.65 -26.44 -8.47
C LYS A 476 -28.67 -26.13 -7.39
N GLY A 477 -28.95 -24.85 -7.18
CA GLY A 477 -29.88 -24.42 -6.14
C GLY A 477 -29.52 -23.04 -5.61
N ILE A 478 -30.35 -22.55 -4.70
CA ILE A 478 -30.16 -21.25 -4.06
C ILE A 478 -29.62 -21.47 -2.66
N LEU A 479 -28.36 -21.06 -2.45
CA LEU A 479 -27.70 -21.08 -1.17
C LEU A 479 -28.05 -19.83 -0.36
N THR A 480 -28.43 -20.07 0.88
CA THR A 480 -28.54 -19.08 1.95
C THR A 480 -27.63 -19.50 3.08
N GLY A 481 -27.02 -18.56 3.79
CA GLY A 481 -26.08 -18.87 4.85
C GLY A 481 -26.04 -17.81 5.92
N HIS A 482 -25.58 -18.20 7.10
CA HIS A 482 -25.32 -17.31 8.21
C HIS A 482 -24.10 -17.79 8.98
N LEU A 483 -23.23 -16.84 9.32
CA LEU A 483 -22.01 -17.01 10.07
C LEU A 483 -22.00 -15.96 11.18
N ASP A 484 -21.88 -16.36 12.44
CA ASP A 484 -21.64 -15.44 13.56
C ASP A 484 -20.55 -16.04 14.45
N ILE A 485 -19.31 -15.66 14.19
CA ILE A 485 -18.15 -16.23 14.86
C ILE A 485 -17.34 -15.17 15.61
N LYS A 486 -16.79 -15.59 16.73
CA LYS A 486 -15.82 -14.85 17.54
C LYS A 486 -14.54 -15.65 17.63
N MET A 487 -13.41 -14.96 17.64
CA MET A 487 -12.10 -15.57 17.81
C MET A 487 -11.17 -14.59 18.52
N HIS A 488 -10.11 -15.13 19.12
CA HIS A 488 -9.16 -14.40 19.95
C HIS A 488 -7.75 -14.93 19.76
N GLY A 489 -6.75 -14.06 19.60
CA GLY A 489 -5.37 -14.50 19.49
C GLY A 489 -4.43 -13.45 18.93
N ARG A 490 -3.14 -13.78 18.86
CA ARG A 490 -2.08 -12.88 18.36
C ARG A 490 -1.58 -13.25 16.97
N SER A 491 -1.92 -14.44 16.48
CA SER A 491 -1.51 -14.95 15.17
C SER A 491 -2.69 -15.56 14.42
N PRO A 492 -2.63 -15.70 13.08
CA PRO A 492 -3.66 -16.38 12.30
C PRO A 492 -3.99 -17.78 12.82
N MET A 493 -2.99 -18.55 13.27
CA MET A 493 -3.19 -19.89 13.85
C MET A 493 -3.95 -19.84 15.18
N GLN A 494 -3.62 -18.89 16.06
CA GLN A 494 -4.34 -18.74 17.33
C GLN A 494 -5.79 -18.31 17.11
N LEU A 495 -6.04 -17.36 16.20
CA LEU A 495 -7.39 -16.95 15.82
C LEU A 495 -8.20 -18.13 15.25
N ALA A 496 -7.61 -18.92 14.35
CA ALA A 496 -8.25 -20.12 13.81
C ALA A 496 -8.52 -21.19 14.89
N SER A 497 -7.71 -21.22 15.95
CA SER A 497 -7.83 -22.20 17.04
C SER A 497 -8.79 -21.79 18.16
N THR A 498 -9.30 -20.56 18.15
CA THR A 498 -10.22 -20.05 19.18
C THR A 498 -11.59 -19.69 18.62
N VAL A 499 -11.85 -20.02 17.35
CA VAL A 499 -13.14 -19.77 16.70
C VAL A 499 -14.27 -20.39 17.51
N LYS A 500 -15.28 -19.59 17.79
CA LYS A 500 -16.49 -19.96 18.51
C LYS A 500 -17.72 -19.35 17.85
N GLY A 501 -18.76 -20.15 17.66
CA GLY A 501 -20.07 -19.69 17.15
C GLY A 501 -20.61 -20.54 15.99
N PRO A 502 -21.85 -20.28 15.56
CA PRO A 502 -22.51 -21.05 14.52
C PRO A 502 -21.98 -20.76 13.11
N VAL A 503 -21.97 -21.81 12.28
CA VAL A 503 -21.82 -21.75 10.82
C VAL A 503 -22.98 -22.51 10.20
N GLN A 504 -23.82 -21.80 9.45
CA GLN A 504 -25.09 -22.33 8.95
C GLN A 504 -25.22 -22.09 7.46
N LEU A 505 -25.54 -23.13 6.72
CA LEU A 505 -25.79 -23.10 5.29
C LEU A 505 -27.07 -23.87 5.00
N ALA A 506 -27.95 -23.29 4.20
CA ALA A 506 -29.20 -23.87 3.76
C ALA A 506 -29.30 -23.75 2.25
N VAL A 507 -29.80 -24.80 1.60
CA VAL A 507 -30.11 -24.80 0.17
C VAL A 507 -31.58 -25.13 0.02
N GLU A 508 -32.32 -24.24 -0.62
CA GLU A 508 -33.74 -24.42 -0.91
C GLU A 508 -33.91 -24.83 -2.37
N GLY A 509 -34.44 -26.04 -2.58
CA GLY A 509 -34.67 -26.59 -3.91
C GLY A 509 -33.39 -26.72 -4.74
N GLY A 510 -33.54 -27.27 -5.95
CA GLY A 510 -32.46 -27.38 -6.92
C GLY A 510 -32.19 -28.83 -7.28
N LYS A 511 -30.93 -29.13 -7.64
CA LYS A 511 -30.53 -30.46 -8.08
C LYS A 511 -29.13 -30.80 -7.61
N ILE A 512 -28.83 -32.08 -7.45
CA ILE A 512 -27.50 -32.57 -7.13
C ILE A 512 -27.17 -33.73 -8.07
N ALA A 513 -25.92 -33.85 -8.49
CA ALA A 513 -25.51 -34.96 -9.35
C ALA A 513 -25.78 -36.30 -8.65
N SER A 514 -26.48 -37.20 -9.34
CA SER A 514 -26.82 -38.52 -8.82
C SER A 514 -25.57 -39.26 -8.38
N THR A 515 -24.44 -39.09 -9.06
CA THR A 515 -23.15 -39.71 -8.72
C THR A 515 -22.69 -39.42 -7.28
N PHE A 516 -22.97 -38.24 -6.71
CA PHE A 516 -22.65 -37.95 -5.30
C PHE A 516 -23.55 -38.70 -4.32
N ILE A 517 -24.77 -39.03 -4.73
CA ILE A 517 -25.73 -39.80 -3.95
C ILE A 517 -25.51 -41.31 -4.15
N GLU A 518 -25.17 -41.72 -5.36
CA GLU A 518 -24.84 -43.10 -5.75
C GLU A 518 -23.51 -43.56 -5.14
N LEU A 519 -22.49 -42.70 -5.04
CA LEU A 519 -21.28 -43.00 -4.24
C LEU A 519 -21.61 -43.31 -2.78
N ALA A 520 -22.72 -42.76 -2.26
CA ALA A 520 -23.20 -42.99 -0.91
C ALA A 520 -24.12 -44.22 -0.79
N GLY A 521 -24.53 -44.81 -1.91
CA GLY A 521 -25.42 -45.98 -1.99
C GLY A 521 -24.85 -47.21 -2.70
N LEU A 522 -23.70 -47.07 -3.38
CA LEU A 522 -23.06 -47.98 -4.35
C LEU A 522 -23.90 -49.23 -4.67
N ASP A 523 -24.70 -49.08 -5.72
CA ASP A 523 -25.42 -50.16 -6.37
C ASP A 523 -24.46 -50.85 -7.37
N ILE A 524 -24.07 -52.10 -7.10
CA ILE A 524 -22.97 -52.78 -7.81
C ILE A 524 -23.44 -53.38 -9.15
N THR A 525 -24.66 -53.08 -9.58
CA THR A 525 -25.33 -53.85 -10.64
C THR A 525 -25.04 -53.42 -12.06
N GLN A 526 -24.24 -52.37 -12.33
CA GLN A 526 -23.73 -52.07 -13.66
C GLN A 526 -22.25 -51.65 -13.65
N THR A 527 -21.53 -52.19 -14.62
CA THR A 527 -20.09 -52.11 -14.92
C THR A 527 -19.47 -50.73 -14.70
N LEU A 528 -18.34 -50.70 -13.97
CA LEU A 528 -17.40 -49.56 -13.84
C LEU A 528 -16.87 -48.99 -15.19
N GLY A 529 -17.28 -49.54 -16.35
CA GLY A 529 -16.79 -49.16 -17.67
C GLY A 529 -17.70 -48.23 -18.48
N ASP A 530 -19.02 -48.24 -18.27
CA ASP A 530 -19.97 -47.68 -19.26
C ASP A 530 -20.82 -46.48 -18.79
N PHE A 531 -20.63 -45.96 -17.57
CA PHE A 531 -21.32 -44.75 -17.08
C PHE A 531 -20.52 -43.45 -17.29
N ILE A 532 -19.70 -43.41 -18.35
CA ILE A 532 -18.88 -42.27 -18.74
C ILE A 532 -19.68 -41.45 -19.76
N GLY A 533 -20.61 -40.62 -19.30
CA GLY A 533 -21.31 -39.70 -20.19
C GLY A 533 -22.29 -38.77 -19.48
N ASP A 534 -23.32 -39.33 -18.84
CA ASP A 534 -24.37 -38.55 -18.20
C ASP A 534 -24.33 -38.73 -16.67
N HIS A 535 -24.12 -37.63 -15.97
CA HIS A 535 -24.29 -37.51 -14.51
C HIS A 535 -25.66 -36.87 -14.25
N PRO A 536 -26.78 -37.63 -14.26
CA PRO A 536 -28.11 -37.03 -14.17
C PRO A 536 -28.27 -36.27 -12.85
N LEU A 537 -28.85 -35.08 -12.95
CA LEU A 537 -29.13 -34.22 -11.81
C LEU A 537 -30.48 -34.62 -11.19
N ILE A 538 -30.46 -35.11 -9.95
CA ILE A 538 -31.66 -35.46 -9.18
C ILE A 538 -32.14 -34.29 -8.32
N SER A 539 -33.45 -34.19 -8.11
CA SER A 539 -34.07 -33.08 -7.40
C SER A 539 -33.64 -33.05 -5.93
N LEU A 540 -33.10 -31.90 -5.51
CA LEU A 540 -32.79 -31.58 -4.12
C LEU A 540 -34.04 -30.98 -3.47
N GLU A 541 -34.56 -31.62 -2.42
CA GLU A 541 -35.67 -31.09 -1.62
C GLU A 541 -35.17 -29.99 -0.68
N CYS A 542 -34.14 -30.31 0.11
CA CYS A 542 -33.43 -29.34 0.95
C CYS A 542 -32.01 -29.81 1.26
N GLY A 543 -31.14 -28.84 1.52
CA GLY A 543 -29.83 -29.06 2.15
C GLY A 543 -29.71 -28.19 3.39
N LEU A 544 -29.18 -28.74 4.48
CA LEU A 544 -28.84 -28.00 5.69
C LEU A 544 -27.51 -28.49 6.24
N ILE A 545 -26.62 -27.55 6.52
CA ILE A 545 -25.39 -27.76 7.30
C ILE A 545 -25.41 -26.74 8.43
N ASN A 546 -25.53 -27.21 9.66
CA ASN A 546 -25.48 -26.42 10.88
C ASN A 546 -24.34 -26.95 11.75
N LEU A 547 -23.25 -26.21 11.79
CA LEU A 547 -22.06 -26.50 12.58
C LEU A 547 -21.95 -25.50 13.72
N ASP A 548 -21.40 -25.96 14.84
CA ASP A 548 -21.04 -25.10 15.97
C ASP A 548 -19.53 -25.21 16.17
N ALA A 549 -18.84 -24.09 16.06
CA ALA A 549 -17.42 -24.01 16.37
C ALA A 549 -17.25 -23.78 17.88
N ASP A 550 -16.33 -24.53 18.47
CA ASP A 550 -15.79 -24.26 19.80
C ASP A 550 -14.30 -24.58 19.81
N GLN A 551 -13.47 -23.59 20.17
CA GLN A 551 -12.00 -23.69 20.13
C GLN A 551 -11.49 -24.20 18.76
N GLY A 552 -12.03 -23.68 17.66
CA GLY A 552 -11.62 -24.07 16.31
C GLY A 552 -12.04 -25.50 15.89
N VAL A 553 -12.82 -26.20 16.71
CA VAL A 553 -13.43 -27.49 16.38
C VAL A 553 -14.90 -27.28 16.00
N TYR A 554 -15.23 -27.55 14.74
CA TYR A 554 -16.56 -27.37 14.16
C TYR A 554 -17.32 -28.69 14.24
N ARG A 555 -18.30 -28.79 15.13
CA ARG A 555 -19.10 -30.00 15.35
C ARG A 555 -20.43 -29.90 14.66
N THR A 556 -20.89 -30.99 14.04
CA THR A 556 -22.21 -31.04 13.42
C THR A 556 -23.32 -31.00 14.46
N LYS A 557 -24.19 -29.99 14.39
CA LYS A 557 -25.50 -29.99 15.07
C LYS A 557 -26.54 -30.69 14.20
N SER A 558 -26.66 -30.24 12.95
CA SER A 558 -27.55 -30.82 11.95
C SER A 558 -26.85 -30.84 10.59
N PHE A 559 -26.91 -31.98 9.89
CA PHE A 559 -26.47 -32.10 8.50
C PHE A 559 -27.45 -33.01 7.78
N ILE A 560 -28.11 -32.49 6.76
CA ILE A 560 -29.05 -33.25 5.92
C ILE A 560 -28.95 -32.77 4.48
N ILE A 561 -28.92 -33.72 3.56
CA ILE A 561 -29.20 -33.51 2.13
C ILE A 561 -30.35 -34.46 1.81
N ALA A 562 -31.51 -33.91 1.48
CA ALA A 562 -32.70 -34.69 1.15
C ALA A 562 -33.01 -34.55 -0.34
N THR A 563 -33.16 -35.68 -1.03
CA THR A 563 -33.58 -35.73 -2.43
C THR A 563 -34.86 -36.54 -2.57
N GLY A 564 -35.36 -36.63 -3.81
CA GLY A 564 -36.49 -37.52 -4.14
C GLY A 564 -36.22 -38.98 -3.74
N ASP A 565 -34.97 -39.43 -3.87
CA ASP A 565 -34.61 -40.86 -3.80
C ASP A 565 -34.02 -41.26 -2.43
N SER A 566 -33.33 -40.34 -1.73
CA SER A 566 -32.69 -40.67 -0.45
C SER A 566 -32.49 -39.46 0.47
N ASN A 567 -32.26 -39.75 1.75
CA ASN A 567 -31.87 -38.77 2.76
C ASN A 567 -30.44 -39.06 3.27
N ILE A 568 -29.52 -38.13 3.08
CA ILE A 568 -28.13 -38.25 3.54
C ILE A 568 -27.96 -37.44 4.82
N VAL A 569 -27.69 -38.11 5.93
CA VAL A 569 -27.43 -37.48 7.23
C VAL A 569 -25.94 -37.52 7.53
N GLY A 570 -25.37 -36.36 7.84
CA GLY A 570 -23.96 -36.23 8.23
C GLY A 570 -23.79 -36.11 9.74
N LYS A 571 -22.73 -36.70 10.27
CA LYS A 571 -22.26 -36.44 11.65
C LYS A 571 -20.75 -36.46 11.67
N GLY A 572 -20.15 -35.46 12.32
CA GLY A 572 -18.71 -35.39 12.41
C GLY A 572 -18.18 -34.11 13.03
N GLU A 573 -16.89 -33.91 12.84
CA GLU A 573 -16.19 -32.70 13.22
C GLU A 573 -15.10 -32.33 12.22
N LEU A 574 -14.86 -31.03 12.10
CA LEU A 574 -13.66 -30.45 11.49
C LEU A 574 -12.83 -29.82 12.61
N ASN A 575 -11.61 -30.31 12.83
CA ASN A 575 -10.70 -29.83 13.85
C ASN A 575 -9.55 -29.05 13.18
N LEU A 576 -9.64 -27.71 13.17
CA LEU A 576 -8.59 -26.85 12.61
C LEU A 576 -7.28 -26.92 13.43
N PRO A 577 -7.28 -26.79 14.77
CA PRO A 577 -6.05 -26.93 15.56
C PRO A 577 -5.35 -28.28 15.39
N GLY A 578 -6.15 -29.35 15.34
CA GLY A 578 -5.68 -30.73 15.22
C GLY A 578 -5.39 -31.18 13.79
N ASN A 579 -5.63 -30.31 12.78
CA ASN A 579 -5.53 -30.63 11.36
C ASN A 579 -6.19 -31.98 11.02
N ASN A 580 -7.47 -32.12 11.34
CA ASN A 580 -8.19 -33.36 11.09
C ASN A 580 -9.63 -33.08 10.68
N VAL A 581 -10.13 -33.88 9.74
CA VAL A 581 -11.53 -33.99 9.41
C VAL A 581 -11.99 -35.41 9.75
N ASP A 582 -13.16 -35.55 10.36
CA ASP A 582 -13.80 -36.84 10.59
C ASP A 582 -15.32 -36.68 10.47
N PHE A 583 -15.84 -36.95 9.27
CA PHE A 583 -17.27 -36.98 9.00
C PHE A 583 -17.70 -38.38 8.55
N LYS A 584 -18.88 -38.77 9.03
CA LYS A 584 -19.61 -39.95 8.60
C LYS A 584 -20.93 -39.52 7.98
N LEU A 585 -21.11 -39.81 6.69
CA LEU A 585 -22.35 -39.57 5.95
C LEU A 585 -23.11 -40.88 5.83
N THR A 586 -24.37 -40.89 6.23
CA THR A 586 -25.23 -42.08 6.22
C THR A 586 -26.44 -41.84 5.32
N THR A 587 -26.57 -42.65 4.29
CA THR A 587 -27.67 -42.60 3.33
C THR A 587 -28.84 -43.44 3.82
N HIS A 588 -30.05 -42.90 3.70
CA HIS A 588 -31.30 -43.59 3.98
C HIS A 588 -32.16 -43.57 2.70
N PRO A 589 -32.09 -44.62 1.86
CA PRO A 589 -32.87 -44.71 0.62
C PRO A 589 -34.38 -44.77 0.89
N ARG A 590 -35.17 -44.20 -0.03
CA ARG A 590 -36.64 -44.15 0.05
C ARG A 590 -37.33 -45.25 -0.77
N ASP A 591 -36.57 -45.91 -1.64
CA ASP A 591 -37.07 -46.96 -2.53
C ASP A 591 -36.33 -48.28 -2.28
N PHE A 592 -37.03 -49.37 -2.60
CA PHE A 592 -36.51 -50.72 -2.49
C PHE A 592 -35.42 -50.95 -3.54
N SER A 593 -34.27 -51.54 -3.15
CA SER A 593 -33.24 -51.97 -4.09
C SER A 593 -32.59 -53.30 -3.68
N ILE A 594 -32.05 -54.02 -4.67
CA ILE A 594 -31.36 -55.30 -4.48
C ILE A 594 -29.94 -55.11 -5.01
N GLY A 595 -28.93 -55.45 -4.20
CA GLY A 595 -27.53 -55.25 -4.57
C GLY A 595 -26.93 -53.95 -4.03
N SER A 596 -27.64 -53.26 -3.13
CA SER A 596 -27.17 -52.02 -2.51
C SER A 596 -26.30 -52.28 -1.29
N VAL A 597 -25.13 -51.66 -1.29
CA VAL A 597 -24.17 -51.77 -0.19
C VAL A 597 -24.55 -50.87 0.99
N ASN A 598 -25.28 -49.77 0.77
CA ASN A 598 -25.74 -48.79 1.79
C ASN A 598 -24.79 -48.64 2.97
N THR A 599 -23.52 -48.39 2.64
CA THR A 599 -22.45 -48.27 3.63
C THR A 599 -22.14 -46.80 3.84
N PRO A 600 -22.04 -46.33 5.10
CA PRO A 600 -21.70 -44.94 5.36
C PRO A 600 -20.40 -44.51 4.68
N ILE A 601 -20.39 -43.30 4.12
CA ILE A 601 -19.16 -42.67 3.62
C ILE A 601 -18.42 -42.06 4.81
N LEU A 602 -17.12 -42.34 4.90
CA LEU A 602 -16.19 -41.72 5.81
C LEU A 602 -15.34 -40.69 5.06
N ILE A 603 -15.34 -39.45 5.55
CA ILE A 603 -14.43 -38.38 5.13
C ILE A 603 -13.49 -38.15 6.31
N LYS A 604 -12.28 -38.73 6.22
CA LYS A 604 -11.33 -38.77 7.32
C LYS A 604 -9.93 -38.34 6.91
N GLY A 605 -9.15 -37.84 7.85
CA GLY A 605 -7.72 -37.63 7.70
C GLY A 605 -7.32 -36.17 7.87
N LYS A 606 -6.09 -35.86 7.46
CA LYS A 606 -5.55 -34.51 7.55
C LYS A 606 -6.18 -33.63 6.47
N LEU A 607 -6.29 -32.32 6.70
CA LEU A 607 -6.94 -31.40 5.76
C LEU A 607 -6.19 -31.27 4.42
N ASN A 608 -4.94 -31.74 4.33
CA ASN A 608 -4.10 -31.75 3.12
C ASN A 608 -4.08 -33.13 2.45
N GLU A 609 -4.68 -34.13 3.09
CA GLU A 609 -4.75 -35.50 2.62
C GLU A 609 -6.07 -36.11 3.09
N ILE A 610 -7.17 -35.50 2.67
CA ILE A 610 -8.52 -35.96 3.00
C ILE A 610 -8.78 -37.25 2.22
N LYS A 611 -9.14 -38.31 2.95
CA LYS A 611 -9.50 -39.61 2.38
C LYS A 611 -11.02 -39.76 2.44
N VAL A 612 -11.60 -40.07 1.30
CA VAL A 612 -13.03 -40.39 1.16
C VAL A 612 -13.13 -41.88 0.86
N GLY A 613 -13.90 -42.62 1.65
CA GLY A 613 -14.08 -44.05 1.46
C GLY A 613 -15.28 -44.60 2.21
N LEU A 614 -15.59 -45.87 2.00
CA LEU A 614 -16.69 -46.56 2.69
C LEU A 614 -16.26 -47.04 4.08
N ASP A 615 -17.20 -47.07 5.04
CA ASP A 615 -16.98 -47.69 6.35
C ASP A 615 -16.76 -49.20 6.18
N PRO A 616 -15.54 -49.74 6.45
CA PRO A 616 -15.23 -51.13 6.16
C PRO A 616 -16.01 -52.10 7.06
N LYS A 617 -16.49 -51.65 8.23
CA LYS A 617 -17.16 -52.53 9.20
C LYS A 617 -18.48 -53.11 8.65
N PRO A 618 -19.48 -52.29 8.26
CA PRO A 618 -20.70 -52.82 7.66
C PRO A 618 -20.45 -53.50 6.31
N LEU A 619 -19.47 -53.02 5.54
CA LEU A 619 -19.11 -53.63 4.25
C LEU A 619 -18.62 -55.08 4.42
N ILE A 620 -17.67 -55.31 5.33
CA ILE A 620 -17.14 -56.65 5.65
C ILE A 620 -18.25 -57.53 6.23
N ALA A 621 -19.09 -56.99 7.12
CA ALA A 621 -20.19 -57.75 7.72
C ALA A 621 -21.20 -58.22 6.65
N LYS A 622 -21.60 -57.34 5.73
CA LYS A 622 -22.48 -57.68 4.60
C LYS A 622 -21.83 -58.70 3.68
N GLY A 623 -20.54 -58.54 3.35
CA GLY A 623 -19.79 -59.50 2.53
C GLY A 623 -19.69 -60.89 3.16
N ALA A 624 -19.38 -60.97 4.46
CA ALA A 624 -19.33 -62.23 5.19
C ALA A 624 -20.71 -62.91 5.25
N ALA A 625 -21.78 -62.16 5.51
CA ALA A 625 -23.14 -62.67 5.48
C ALA A 625 -23.53 -63.19 4.08
N ALA A 626 -23.15 -62.46 3.02
CA ALA A 626 -23.41 -62.87 1.64
C ALA A 626 -22.71 -64.19 1.29
N ILE A 627 -21.46 -64.37 1.73
CA ILE A 627 -20.70 -65.63 1.54
C ILE A 627 -21.38 -66.78 2.28
N LEU A 628 -21.73 -66.58 3.56
CA LEU A 628 -22.37 -67.62 4.39
C LEU A 628 -23.72 -68.04 3.82
N LEU A 629 -24.57 -67.09 3.45
CA LEU A 629 -25.88 -67.35 2.86
C LEU A 629 -25.77 -67.93 1.44
N GLY A 630 -24.81 -67.44 0.65
CA GLY A 630 -24.51 -67.93 -0.70
C GLY A 630 -24.05 -69.39 -0.73
N ALA A 631 -23.33 -69.83 0.30
CA ALA A 631 -22.94 -71.23 0.46
C ALA A 631 -24.14 -72.16 0.70
N ILE A 632 -25.24 -71.65 1.27
CA ILE A 632 -26.51 -72.38 1.41
C ILE A 632 -27.26 -72.37 0.07
N ASN A 633 -27.42 -71.19 -0.52
CA ASN A 633 -28.03 -71.02 -1.84
C ASN A 633 -27.50 -69.72 -2.48
N PRO A 634 -26.96 -69.76 -3.71
CA PRO A 634 -26.42 -68.58 -4.39
C PRO A 634 -27.38 -67.38 -4.42
N ALA A 635 -28.69 -67.61 -4.51
CA ALA A 635 -29.69 -66.54 -4.48
C ALA A 635 -29.77 -65.81 -3.12
N LEU A 636 -29.46 -66.50 -2.01
CA LEU A 636 -29.47 -65.91 -0.68
C LEU A 636 -28.25 -65.00 -0.41
N ALA A 637 -27.21 -65.04 -1.25
CA ALA A 637 -26.06 -64.14 -1.15
C ALA A 637 -26.45 -62.66 -1.31
N LEU A 638 -27.57 -62.37 -1.99
CA LEU A 638 -28.08 -61.01 -2.20
C LEU A 638 -28.86 -60.48 -0.99
N LEU A 639 -29.30 -61.35 -0.08
CA LEU A 639 -30.19 -60.98 1.03
C LEU A 639 -29.61 -59.89 1.95
N PRO A 640 -28.29 -59.87 2.28
CA PRO A 640 -27.67 -58.77 3.03
C PRO A 640 -27.52 -57.45 2.26
N LEU A 641 -27.76 -57.47 0.95
CA LEU A 641 -27.72 -56.32 0.03
C LEU A 641 -29.12 -55.86 -0.39
N VAL A 642 -30.17 -56.43 0.22
CA VAL A 642 -31.54 -55.94 0.04
C VAL A 642 -31.73 -54.71 0.92
N GLU A 643 -32.09 -53.60 0.31
CA GLU A 643 -32.51 -52.39 0.99
C GLU A 643 -34.04 -52.27 0.90
N PRO A 644 -34.76 -52.28 2.04
CA PRO A 644 -36.21 -52.17 2.05
C PRO A 644 -36.75 -50.78 1.69
N GLY A 645 -35.90 -49.74 1.65
CA GLY A 645 -36.31 -48.38 1.27
C GLY A 645 -37.10 -47.65 2.36
N LEU A 646 -36.74 -47.85 3.64
CA LEU A 646 -37.50 -47.31 4.78
C LEU A 646 -37.22 -45.83 5.07
N GLY A 647 -36.53 -45.12 4.18
CA GLY A 647 -36.31 -43.68 4.26
C GLY A 647 -37.63 -42.92 4.29
N LYS A 648 -37.84 -42.10 5.33
CA LYS A 648 -39.07 -41.30 5.47
C LYS A 648 -39.10 -40.16 4.45
N LYS A 649 -40.26 -39.98 3.79
CA LYS A 649 -40.61 -38.74 3.07
C LYS A 649 -40.74 -37.58 4.07
N GLY A 650 -40.48 -36.35 3.63
CA GLY A 650 -40.58 -35.16 4.49
C GLY A 650 -39.44 -35.00 5.50
N ALA A 651 -38.24 -35.52 5.22
CA ALA A 651 -37.09 -35.34 6.12
C ALA A 651 -36.76 -33.87 6.40
N CYS A 652 -37.03 -32.99 5.44
CA CYS A 652 -36.90 -31.52 5.58
C CYS A 652 -37.84 -30.94 6.64
N ASP A 653 -39.01 -31.54 6.89
CA ASP A 653 -39.99 -31.04 7.88
C ASP A 653 -39.41 -31.05 9.30
N LYS A 654 -38.59 -32.06 9.60
CA LYS A 654 -37.86 -32.16 10.87
C LYS A 654 -36.92 -30.97 11.09
N TYR A 655 -36.37 -30.40 10.01
CA TYR A 655 -35.40 -29.32 10.03
C TYR A 655 -35.98 -27.96 9.60
N ALA A 656 -37.30 -27.88 9.37
CA ALA A 656 -37.94 -26.68 8.85
C ALA A 656 -37.75 -25.45 9.75
N GLY A 657 -37.71 -25.64 11.07
CA GLY A 657 -37.42 -24.57 12.03
C GLY A 657 -35.98 -24.04 11.90
N GLU A 658 -35.00 -24.92 11.74
CA GLU A 658 -33.59 -24.54 11.53
C GLU A 658 -33.42 -23.84 10.19
N LEU A 659 -33.98 -24.39 9.10
CA LEU A 659 -33.94 -23.78 7.76
C LEU A 659 -34.50 -22.35 7.77
N LYS A 660 -35.68 -22.16 8.36
CA LYS A 660 -36.29 -20.82 8.54
C LYS A 660 -35.41 -19.91 9.39
N GLY A 661 -34.74 -20.44 10.42
CA GLY A 661 -33.79 -19.71 11.25
C GLY A 661 -32.60 -19.18 10.43
N VAL A 662 -31.97 -20.03 9.60
CA VAL A 662 -30.86 -19.61 8.73
C VAL A 662 -31.30 -18.50 7.78
N ILE A 663 -32.48 -18.64 7.18
CA ILE A 663 -33.04 -17.65 6.26
C ILE A 663 -33.32 -16.33 6.98
N ALA A 664 -33.92 -16.37 8.18
CA ALA A 664 -34.21 -15.18 8.96
C ALA A 664 -32.94 -14.43 9.38
N SER A 665 -31.90 -15.15 9.81
CA SER A 665 -30.60 -14.55 10.14
C SER A 665 -29.95 -13.93 8.89
N ALA A 666 -29.94 -14.63 7.76
CA ALA A 666 -29.41 -14.10 6.51
C ALA A 666 -30.16 -12.84 6.03
N GLN A 667 -31.49 -12.77 6.23
CA GLN A 667 -32.31 -11.59 5.90
C GLN A 667 -32.03 -10.40 6.81
N LYS A 668 -31.63 -10.64 8.05
CA LYS A 668 -31.21 -9.60 8.99
C LYS A 668 -29.89 -8.98 8.57
N ASP A 669 -28.94 -9.80 8.15
CA ASP A 669 -27.60 -9.37 7.75
C ASP A 669 -27.59 -8.79 6.31
N VAL A 670 -28.49 -9.28 5.45
CA VAL A 670 -28.65 -8.86 4.04
C VAL A 670 -30.09 -8.48 3.74
N THR A 671 -30.35 -7.17 3.67
CA THR A 671 -31.69 -6.64 3.45
C THR A 671 -32.16 -6.84 2.01
N ARG A 672 -33.46 -6.63 1.75
CA ARG A 672 -34.00 -6.68 0.38
C ARG A 672 -33.41 -5.59 -0.51
N LYS A 673 -33.15 -4.40 0.04
CA LYS A 673 -32.52 -3.29 -0.68
C LYS A 673 -31.13 -3.70 -1.16
N ASP A 674 -30.38 -4.42 -0.33
CA ASP A 674 -29.01 -4.85 -0.65
C ASP A 674 -28.99 -5.83 -1.83
N LEU A 675 -29.97 -6.73 -1.91
CA LEU A 675 -30.15 -7.59 -3.08
C LEU A 675 -30.46 -6.80 -4.37
N GLU A 676 -31.28 -5.75 -4.27
CA GLU A 676 -31.63 -4.91 -5.43
C GLU A 676 -30.44 -4.07 -5.88
N GLU A 677 -29.65 -3.52 -4.96
CA GLU A 677 -28.41 -2.80 -5.24
C GLU A 677 -27.37 -3.72 -5.90
N ALA A 678 -27.17 -4.93 -5.39
CA ALA A 678 -26.19 -5.88 -5.94
C ALA A 678 -26.51 -6.33 -7.37
N LYS A 679 -27.80 -6.45 -7.73
CA LYS A 679 -28.21 -6.72 -9.13
C LYS A 679 -27.81 -5.61 -10.10
N ASN A 680 -27.64 -4.39 -9.60
CA ASN A 680 -27.19 -3.25 -10.40
C ASN A 680 -25.66 -3.11 -10.43
N VAL A 681 -24.95 -3.67 -9.43
CA VAL A 681 -23.48 -3.63 -9.32
C VAL A 681 -22.81 -4.56 -10.33
N GLY A 682 -23.46 -5.65 -10.78
CA GLY A 682 -22.89 -6.61 -11.74
C GLY A 682 -23.33 -6.50 -13.20
N ARG A 683 -23.92 -5.38 -13.64
CA ARG A 683 -24.53 -5.23 -14.98
C ARG A 683 -23.75 -4.35 -15.94
#